data_AF-A0A352DX52-F1
#
_entry.id   AF-A0A352DX52-F1
#
_cell.length_a   1.000
_cell.length_b   1.000
_cell.length_c   1.000
_cell.angle_alpha   90.00
_cell.angle_beta   90.00
_cell.angle_gamma   90.00
#
_symmetry.space_group_name_H-M   'P 1'
#
loop_
_entity.id
_entity.type
_entity.pdbx_description
1 polymer ?
#
loop_
_entity_poly.entity_id
_entity_poly.type
_entity_poly.pdbx_seq_one_letter_code
_entity_poly.pdbx_strand_id
1 'polypeptide(L)'
;MRRSAPCMGQATTCRTEARRRRQQAKHGSRIRPRRGPGAKQTDDMKRDRSTTRRLRGRWVRGGGGGTRPGMAAPEWLERRALLTVSPSVVGSDLVIEIDSSSRLDSAYVRQAAGLIEVAANPRFEAAFTVADASIERVVVTGTTGAQRLVIAAGDIGASLLVEAVERVEFGVGAAFAGDVEMRLPGATLAATNVVSTGGRITLAAARLELAGTWRAATDVRIEGPTTLTSDAAIAGGAGAVTFTGPVDGSRRGRQSLSVTSPVATTFAGPVGGRVPLRSLVTRAVDPLVVPQSAASRSIPLHYLPYTTSGGTVQDKYGIEVAIGGGPARMYEFDTGGTGFMAGYDPAVWPGIDPSGPPVDANYTSGNFYDAVAVDAVVTLGRGAAAVSTAVPVQVGAILSGGNVNTGASFDFLGTTPPVEGSFFGDFGASFGINRGSQPGVAVTNVLLQLPGNLSSGFVVELGPIGGQARLTVGLTPELRAQFPYAVTLDRIDDVFYPTSGRQVFDQLAFAPTYTLSKGDRSRTLGPLQTLIDSGAPSMSVRLPEWPAEEPYPFSSGGDAVDPGTRLTVDFPPAPGTPPLAWSFVAGNDGSVNQIGYSSSSGKATTGNNVNTGLNLYDMFDVMFDVEAGLLRLRPNGGAATVVLGSVTTLGPQSYGQNAVLGGVYRTGGRPFAVSGATTLVADTVVEAAAGAVTFTGAIDGTTAGGESLEVRSRAATRFVRPIGPTVPLASVRTDAGGSTAVSGAATSHDQVYADRTTLAGTFGTRRGRFAVGGPARLASQTWVETEGAPVSFAGTLDGAFPLSIFSGDGGERPAGAIRFGGAIGRHTPLAGLAFTSPAEVTARATVTLDGSASTASATGIAVADGAVVAMRGGGVVRNFVGNGVSFSGRSRGSALTGFTISGNVGSGVSLAGGDFTGTVVARNTIVANATFGIELAGSVRGLSLTRNTIGRRGRANPWGLVSGGPNTHGIVVAPGDFSGTVVADNRIRANARAGLMAPGGVTGLLVRGNLLADNGFYGIDLVTGDFSGTVFTA
;
A
#
# COMPACT_ATOMS: atom_id res chain seq x y z
N MET A 1 -11.79 -21.20 41.04
CA MET A 1 -12.36 -21.30 42.41
C MET A 1 -12.36 -19.93 43.09
N ARG A 2 -12.83 -19.83 44.34
CA ARG A 2 -13.12 -18.59 45.09
C ARG A 2 -11.90 -17.68 45.34
N ARG A 3 -12.13 -16.34 45.29
CA ARG A 3 -11.74 -15.27 46.27
C ARG A 3 -10.23 -15.12 46.66
N SER A 4 -9.69 -13.98 47.11
CA SER A 4 -10.21 -12.62 47.40
C SER A 4 -9.05 -11.60 47.58
N ALA A 5 -9.32 -10.32 47.34
CA ALA A 5 -8.59 -9.16 47.90
C ALA A 5 -9.26 -8.71 49.23
N PRO A 6 -8.89 -7.63 49.96
CA PRO A 6 -7.85 -6.61 49.70
C PRO A 6 -7.01 -6.20 50.95
N CYS A 7 -6.22 -5.12 50.85
CA CYS A 7 -6.12 -4.11 51.93
C CYS A 7 -5.58 -2.75 51.42
N MET A 8 -5.71 -1.70 52.24
CA MET A 8 -5.40 -0.30 51.87
C MET A 8 -4.10 0.23 52.51
N GLY A 9 -3.58 1.34 51.98
CA GLY A 9 -2.67 2.25 52.66
C GLY A 9 -2.77 3.66 52.07
N GLN A 10 -3.01 4.69 52.88
CA GLN A 10 -3.18 6.09 52.45
C GLN A 10 -2.15 7.04 53.08
N ALA A 11 -1.97 8.17 52.40
CA ALA A 11 -1.56 9.48 52.92
C ALA A 11 -0.11 9.69 53.43
N THR A 12 0.61 10.54 52.69
CA THR A 12 1.22 11.75 53.28
C THR A 12 1.14 12.90 52.26
N THR A 13 1.09 14.15 52.74
CA THR A 13 1.04 15.36 51.90
C THR A 13 1.88 16.51 52.47
N CYS A 14 2.15 17.50 51.61
CA CYS A 14 2.36 18.92 51.93
C CYS A 14 3.81 19.46 52.13
N ARG A 15 4.03 20.65 51.51
CA ARG A 15 5.09 21.67 51.74
C ARG A 15 6.51 21.37 51.20
N THR A 16 7.29 22.35 50.70
CA THR A 16 7.08 23.81 50.57
C THR A 16 7.73 24.40 49.30
N GLU A 17 7.40 25.65 48.96
CA GLU A 17 7.81 26.37 47.74
C GLU A 17 8.58 27.69 48.05
N ALA A 18 9.21 28.28 47.02
CA ALA A 18 9.71 29.68 46.94
C ALA A 18 11.07 30.01 47.63
N ARG A 19 11.79 31.12 47.33
CA ARG A 19 11.39 32.41 46.69
C ARG A 19 12.60 33.25 46.16
N ARG A 20 12.29 34.34 45.41
CA ARG A 20 13.15 35.49 44.92
C ARG A 20 13.86 35.23 43.55
N ARG A 21 13.87 36.06 42.47
CA ARG A 21 13.69 37.52 42.14
C ARG A 21 14.75 38.45 42.74
N ARG A 22 15.54 39.29 42.02
CA ARG A 22 15.33 40.34 40.95
C ARG A 22 16.68 40.55 40.16
N GLN A 23 16.92 41.41 39.14
CA GLN A 23 16.20 42.14 38.06
C GLN A 23 17.25 43.00 37.24
N GLN A 24 16.88 43.63 36.10
CA GLN A 24 17.69 44.55 35.21
C GLN A 24 18.58 43.80 34.16
N ALA A 25 18.57 44.04 32.83
CA ALA A 25 18.64 45.23 31.92
C ALA A 25 20.10 45.49 31.42
N LYS A 26 20.43 45.93 30.18
CA LYS A 26 19.67 46.65 29.11
C LYS A 26 20.34 46.51 27.70
N HIS A 27 19.54 46.58 26.63
CA HIS A 27 19.73 46.99 25.19
C HIS A 27 21.08 47.09 24.41
N GLY A 28 20.96 46.93 23.08
CA GLY A 28 21.89 47.40 22.00
C GLY A 28 22.67 46.27 21.31
N SER A 29 22.56 45.88 20.03
CA SER A 29 21.98 46.41 18.76
C SER A 29 22.90 47.30 17.88
N ARG A 30 23.44 46.74 16.77
CA ARG A 30 23.38 47.23 15.35
C ARG A 30 24.54 46.78 14.41
N ILE A 31 24.15 46.38 13.18
CA ILE A 31 24.77 46.70 11.86
C ILE A 31 26.21 46.18 11.51
N ARG A 32 26.26 45.10 10.67
CA ARG A 32 26.68 45.03 9.21
C ARG A 32 27.65 46.10 8.62
N PRO A 33 28.27 45.94 7.39
CA PRO A 33 28.28 44.82 6.42
C PRO A 33 29.61 44.56 5.62
N ARG A 34 29.52 43.68 4.61
CA ARG A 34 30.00 43.82 3.18
C ARG A 34 31.38 43.30 2.71
N ARG A 35 31.31 42.59 1.56
CA ARG A 35 32.35 42.29 0.54
C ARG A 35 33.52 41.40 1.01
N GLY A 36 34.26 40.71 0.12
CA GLY A 36 34.16 40.53 -1.34
C GLY A 36 35.16 39.46 -1.84
N PRO A 37 35.04 38.94 -3.08
CA PRO A 37 35.75 37.73 -3.51
C PRO A 37 37.15 37.98 -4.09
N GLY A 38 37.98 36.94 -4.10
CA GLY A 38 39.27 36.85 -4.81
C GLY A 38 39.71 35.38 -4.93
N ALA A 39 40.43 35.03 -6.01
CA ALA A 39 40.86 33.67 -6.32
C ALA A 39 42.26 33.66 -6.98
N LYS A 40 42.81 32.46 -7.22
CA LYS A 40 44.18 32.13 -7.71
C LYS A 40 45.31 32.28 -6.67
N GLN A 41 46.51 31.70 -6.84
CA GLN A 41 47.03 30.44 -7.43
C GLN A 41 48.57 30.42 -7.15
N THR A 42 49.29 29.36 -7.53
CA THR A 42 50.76 29.25 -7.73
C THR A 42 51.72 29.48 -6.55
N ASP A 43 52.30 28.36 -6.09
CA ASP A 43 53.75 28.01 -6.18
C ASP A 43 54.85 28.76 -5.38
N ASP A 44 55.32 28.04 -4.34
CA ASP A 44 56.67 27.41 -4.27
C ASP A 44 57.89 28.10 -3.57
N MET A 45 58.78 27.23 -3.08
CA MET A 45 60.22 27.34 -2.75
C MET A 45 60.75 27.89 -1.39
N LYS A 46 61.32 26.93 -0.63
CA LYS A 46 62.65 26.91 0.05
C LYS A 46 62.88 27.67 1.38
N ARG A 47 63.16 26.89 2.45
CA ARG A 47 64.51 26.49 2.97
C ARG A 47 64.34 25.30 3.95
N ASP A 48 65.14 24.22 4.01
CA ASP A 48 66.60 24.05 4.22
C ASP A 48 66.99 24.27 5.72
N ARG A 49 67.70 23.40 6.47
CA ARG A 49 68.61 22.27 6.12
C ARG A 49 68.84 21.25 7.28
N SER A 50 69.44 20.09 6.94
CA SER A 50 70.35 19.22 7.75
C SER A 50 69.72 18.19 8.70
N THR A 51 70.38 17.08 9.08
CA THR A 51 71.78 16.59 8.89
C THR A 51 71.90 15.17 8.30
N THR A 52 73.10 14.80 7.82
CA THR A 52 73.43 13.49 7.23
C THR A 52 74.71 12.86 7.80
N ARG A 53 74.88 11.54 7.66
CA ARG A 53 76.22 10.91 7.60
C ARG A 53 76.25 9.72 6.63
N ARG A 54 77.38 9.54 5.95
CA ARG A 54 77.72 8.43 5.02
C ARG A 54 79.12 7.91 5.39
N LEU A 55 79.50 6.75 4.84
CA LEU A 55 80.87 6.51 4.36
C LEU A 55 80.87 5.58 3.12
N ARG A 56 82.03 5.40 2.47
CA ARG A 56 82.25 4.68 1.20
C ARG A 56 83.68 4.11 1.15
N GLY A 57 83.91 3.09 0.31
CA GLY A 57 85.18 2.89 -0.41
C GLY A 57 85.48 1.43 -0.77
N ARG A 58 86.43 1.10 -1.66
CA ARG A 58 86.91 1.76 -2.90
C ARG A 58 87.73 0.72 -3.70
N TRP A 59 87.77 0.82 -5.03
CA TRP A 59 88.61 -0.04 -5.89
C TRP A 59 90.06 0.48 -6.05
N VAL A 60 91.02 -0.45 -6.21
CA VAL A 60 92.39 -0.26 -6.75
C VAL A 60 92.81 -1.52 -7.53
N ARG A 61 93.71 -1.41 -8.52
CA ARG A 61 94.27 -2.52 -9.32
C ARG A 61 95.63 -3.00 -8.75
N GLY A 62 95.93 -4.28 -8.98
CA GLY A 62 97.26 -4.90 -8.91
C GLY A 62 97.27 -6.19 -9.74
N GLY A 63 98.41 -6.66 -10.24
CA GLY A 63 98.48 -7.80 -11.15
C GLY A 63 99.69 -8.70 -10.93
N GLY A 64 99.55 -9.97 -11.32
CA GLY A 64 100.57 -11.03 -11.27
C GLY A 64 100.02 -12.28 -11.98
N GLY A 65 100.87 -13.05 -12.68
CA GLY A 65 100.45 -14.17 -13.53
C GLY A 65 100.67 -15.55 -12.90
N GLY A 66 99.93 -16.56 -13.39
CA GLY A 66 100.07 -17.95 -12.96
C GLY A 66 99.30 -18.94 -13.86
N THR A 67 100.06 -19.77 -14.57
CA THR A 67 99.74 -21.01 -15.31
C THR A 67 98.36 -21.69 -15.18
N ARG A 68 97.82 -22.12 -16.34
CA ARG A 68 96.91 -23.28 -16.56
C ARG A 68 97.51 -24.58 -15.94
N PRO A 69 96.71 -25.59 -15.51
CA PRO A 69 95.76 -26.35 -16.34
C PRO A 69 94.32 -26.39 -15.78
N GLY A 70 93.42 -27.11 -16.45
CA GLY A 70 92.01 -27.25 -16.05
C GLY A 70 91.48 -28.66 -16.20
N MET A 71 90.26 -28.91 -15.72
CA MET A 71 89.50 -30.15 -15.89
C MET A 71 87.99 -29.89 -15.71
N ALA A 72 87.18 -30.79 -16.29
CA ALA A 72 85.77 -31.08 -16.03
C ALA A 72 84.79 -29.94 -15.69
N ALA A 73 83.80 -29.73 -16.56
CA ALA A 73 82.50 -29.20 -16.15
C ALA A 73 81.68 -30.32 -15.48
N PRO A 74 81.04 -30.09 -14.31
CA PRO A 74 80.01 -30.97 -13.78
C PRO A 74 78.66 -30.76 -14.48
N GLU A 75 77.87 -31.82 -14.58
CA GLU A 75 76.60 -31.84 -15.31
C GLU A 75 75.42 -31.22 -14.53
N TRP A 76 74.32 -31.07 -15.26
CA TRP A 76 73.04 -30.55 -14.82
C TRP A 76 72.48 -31.26 -13.58
N LEU A 77 72.43 -30.55 -12.46
CA LEU A 77 71.51 -30.89 -11.37
C LEU A 77 70.15 -30.26 -11.68
N GLU A 78 69.26 -31.05 -12.31
CA GLU A 78 67.83 -30.71 -12.36
C GLU A 78 67.29 -30.61 -10.93
N ARG A 79 67.20 -29.39 -10.42
CA ARG A 79 66.21 -29.08 -9.38
C ARG A 79 64.84 -29.15 -10.02
N ARG A 80 64.26 -30.35 -10.09
CA ARG A 80 62.81 -30.51 -10.22
C ARG A 80 62.17 -29.71 -9.09
N ALA A 81 61.59 -28.57 -9.44
CA ALA A 81 60.69 -27.89 -8.53
C ALA A 81 59.52 -28.85 -8.28
N LEU A 82 59.19 -29.08 -7.01
CA LEU A 82 57.90 -29.66 -6.65
C LEU A 82 56.85 -28.68 -7.15
N LEU A 83 56.06 -29.08 -8.15
CA LEU A 83 54.90 -28.29 -8.57
C LEU A 83 53.89 -28.33 -7.42
N THR A 84 53.56 -27.17 -6.87
CA THR A 84 52.51 -27.02 -5.84
C THR A 84 51.09 -26.98 -6.43
N VAL A 85 50.98 -27.23 -7.74
CA VAL A 85 49.73 -27.39 -8.49
C VAL A 85 49.93 -28.52 -9.51
N SER A 86 49.17 -29.60 -9.37
CA SER A 86 49.22 -30.81 -10.19
C SER A 86 47.92 -30.98 -10.99
N PRO A 87 47.82 -30.38 -12.20
CA PRO A 87 46.68 -30.59 -13.09
C PRO A 87 46.80 -31.92 -13.84
N SER A 88 45.68 -32.63 -13.99
CA SER A 88 45.54 -33.86 -14.76
C SER A 88 44.11 -34.01 -15.30
N VAL A 89 43.91 -34.86 -16.30
CA VAL A 89 42.58 -35.14 -16.87
C VAL A 89 42.23 -36.60 -16.64
N VAL A 90 41.06 -36.84 -16.02
CA VAL A 90 40.58 -38.16 -15.62
C VAL A 90 39.17 -38.35 -16.19
N GLY A 91 39.09 -38.97 -17.37
CA GLY A 91 37.85 -38.98 -18.15
C GLY A 91 37.56 -37.58 -18.71
N SER A 92 36.39 -37.04 -18.40
CA SER A 92 35.97 -35.66 -18.72
C SER A 92 36.19 -34.67 -17.56
N ASP A 93 36.79 -35.11 -16.44
CA ASP A 93 37.10 -34.24 -15.30
C ASP A 93 38.55 -33.72 -15.37
N LEU A 94 38.71 -32.40 -15.30
CA LEU A 94 40.01 -31.72 -15.10
C LEU A 94 40.28 -31.62 -13.59
N VAL A 95 41.14 -32.51 -13.07
CA VAL A 95 41.51 -32.57 -11.66
C VAL A 95 42.75 -31.71 -11.40
N ILE A 96 42.66 -30.79 -10.45
CA ILE A 96 43.73 -29.84 -10.07
C ILE A 96 44.00 -29.99 -8.58
N GLU A 97 45.03 -30.77 -8.23
CA GLU A 97 45.47 -30.91 -6.85
C GLU A 97 46.42 -29.76 -6.50
N ILE A 98 46.17 -29.03 -5.41
CA ILE A 98 47.04 -27.97 -4.91
C ILE A 98 47.82 -28.51 -3.71
N ASP A 99 48.89 -29.27 -3.95
CA ASP A 99 49.72 -29.80 -2.87
C ASP A 99 50.64 -28.72 -2.28
N SER A 100 50.58 -28.52 -0.96
CA SER A 100 51.32 -27.44 -0.32
C SER A 100 51.72 -27.72 1.13
N SER A 101 52.79 -27.06 1.56
CA SER A 101 53.16 -26.89 2.97
C SER A 101 52.98 -25.44 3.45
N SER A 102 52.26 -24.60 2.68
CA SER A 102 52.27 -23.15 2.83
C SER A 102 50.95 -22.48 2.42
N ARG A 103 50.57 -21.42 3.14
CA ARG A 103 49.39 -20.56 2.89
C ARG A 103 49.48 -19.64 1.66
N LEU A 104 50.51 -19.80 0.83
CA LEU A 104 50.78 -18.91 -0.31
C LEU A 104 50.62 -19.60 -1.67
N ASP A 105 50.61 -20.93 -1.71
CA ASP A 105 50.47 -21.69 -2.94
C ASP A 105 49.07 -21.46 -3.55
N SER A 106 49.07 -21.07 -4.82
CA SER A 106 47.90 -20.56 -5.53
C SER A 106 47.78 -21.21 -6.91
N ALA A 107 46.68 -21.90 -7.18
CA ALA A 107 46.31 -22.29 -8.53
C ALA A 107 45.65 -21.11 -9.26
N TYR A 108 46.07 -20.85 -10.49
CA TYR A 108 45.48 -19.89 -11.41
C TYR A 108 44.90 -20.64 -12.60
N VAL A 109 43.62 -20.41 -12.89
CA VAL A 109 42.89 -21.03 -14.00
C VAL A 109 42.33 -19.92 -14.89
N ARG A 110 42.33 -20.08 -16.21
CA ARG A 110 41.55 -19.22 -17.13
C ARG A 110 41.06 -19.99 -18.33
N GLN A 111 39.99 -19.52 -18.97
CA GLN A 111 39.67 -19.90 -20.35
C GLN A 111 40.26 -18.86 -21.31
N ALA A 112 40.95 -19.34 -22.35
CA ALA A 112 41.46 -18.51 -23.42
C ALA A 112 41.40 -19.28 -24.74
N ALA A 113 40.77 -18.69 -25.77
CA ALA A 113 40.71 -19.23 -27.13
C ALA A 113 40.21 -20.69 -27.24
N GLY A 114 39.31 -21.13 -26.35
CA GLY A 114 38.78 -22.49 -26.32
C GLY A 114 39.66 -23.51 -25.58
N LEU A 115 40.70 -23.05 -24.88
CA LEU A 115 41.52 -23.85 -23.97
C LEU A 115 41.29 -23.41 -22.52
N ILE A 116 41.26 -24.36 -21.59
CA ILE A 116 41.45 -24.11 -20.17
C ILE A 116 42.95 -24.18 -19.88
N GLU A 117 43.50 -23.10 -19.32
CA GLU A 117 44.89 -23.03 -18.86
C GLU A 117 44.96 -23.08 -17.33
N VAL A 118 45.89 -23.88 -16.78
CA VAL A 118 46.12 -24.03 -15.33
C VAL A 118 47.59 -23.80 -15.00
N ALA A 119 47.90 -22.91 -14.05
CA ALA A 119 49.26 -22.57 -13.66
C ALA A 119 49.41 -22.28 -12.16
N ALA A 120 50.63 -22.45 -11.63
CA ALA A 120 50.99 -22.06 -10.26
C ALA A 120 51.35 -20.56 -10.11
N ASN A 121 51.13 -19.74 -11.15
CA ASN A 121 51.51 -18.32 -11.17
C ASN A 121 50.51 -17.45 -11.97
N PRO A 122 50.33 -16.16 -11.62
CA PRO A 122 49.33 -15.27 -12.24
C PRO A 122 49.64 -14.84 -13.67
N ARG A 123 50.79 -15.24 -14.23
CA ARG A 123 51.18 -14.92 -15.62
C ARG A 123 50.93 -16.09 -16.58
N PHE A 124 50.51 -17.25 -16.07
CA PHE A 124 50.38 -18.49 -16.84
C PHE A 124 51.70 -18.95 -17.50
N GLU A 125 52.85 -18.59 -16.89
CA GLU A 125 54.16 -19.12 -17.27
C GLU A 125 54.16 -20.64 -17.02
N ALA A 126 54.48 -21.44 -18.04
CA ALA A 126 54.43 -22.91 -18.02
C ALA A 126 53.08 -23.51 -17.59
N ALA A 127 51.96 -22.92 -18.05
CA ALA A 127 50.63 -23.48 -17.82
C ALA A 127 50.41 -24.86 -18.48
N PHE A 128 49.67 -25.72 -17.79
CA PHE A 128 49.00 -26.87 -18.40
C PHE A 128 47.80 -26.40 -19.22
N THR A 129 47.56 -27.02 -20.38
CA THR A 129 46.49 -26.62 -21.31
C THR A 129 45.64 -27.82 -21.74
N VAL A 130 44.31 -27.70 -21.65
CA VAL A 130 43.36 -28.70 -22.17
C VAL A 130 42.26 -28.01 -22.99
N ALA A 131 41.66 -28.73 -23.95
CA ALA A 131 40.52 -28.19 -24.70
C ALA A 131 39.28 -28.06 -23.79
N ASP A 132 38.72 -26.85 -23.74
CA ASP A 132 37.56 -26.51 -22.91
C ASP A 132 36.35 -27.41 -23.25
N ALA A 133 36.09 -27.59 -24.54
CA ALA A 133 35.05 -28.47 -25.08
C ALA A 133 35.27 -30.00 -24.86
N SER A 134 36.30 -30.41 -24.12
CA SER A 134 36.49 -31.80 -23.67
C SER A 134 36.32 -32.02 -22.17
N ILE A 135 36.04 -30.96 -21.40
CA ILE A 135 35.91 -31.01 -19.94
C ILE A 135 34.46 -30.74 -19.53
N GLU A 136 33.89 -31.66 -18.75
CA GLU A 136 32.54 -31.53 -18.18
C GLU A 136 32.57 -30.97 -16.75
N ARG A 137 33.68 -31.20 -16.02
CA ARG A 137 33.89 -30.69 -14.66
C ARG A 137 35.35 -30.32 -14.41
N VAL A 138 35.60 -29.18 -13.79
CA VAL A 138 36.87 -28.83 -13.15
C VAL A 138 36.75 -29.19 -11.66
N VAL A 139 37.64 -30.04 -11.16
CA VAL A 139 37.70 -30.45 -9.75
C VAL A 139 38.98 -29.92 -9.14
N VAL A 140 38.89 -29.09 -8.10
CA VAL A 140 40.06 -28.50 -7.43
C VAL A 140 40.11 -28.96 -5.98
N THR A 141 41.21 -29.59 -5.58
CA THR A 141 41.40 -30.15 -4.22
C THR A 141 42.63 -29.55 -3.55
N GLY A 142 42.48 -29.04 -2.32
CA GLY A 142 43.61 -28.57 -1.50
C GLY A 142 44.03 -29.61 -0.46
N THR A 143 45.34 -29.92 -0.37
CA THR A 143 45.83 -30.97 0.56
C THR A 143 45.84 -30.55 2.05
N THR A 144 45.61 -29.28 2.39
CA THR A 144 45.70 -28.79 3.79
C THR A 144 44.60 -27.83 4.22
N GLY A 145 43.65 -27.51 3.34
CA GLY A 145 42.72 -26.38 3.55
C GLY A 145 43.34 -25.03 3.20
N ALA A 146 44.62 -24.79 3.50
CA ALA A 146 45.23 -23.46 3.54
C ALA A 146 45.52 -22.81 2.16
N GLN A 147 45.11 -23.45 1.07
CA GLN A 147 45.40 -23.10 -0.32
C GLN A 147 44.49 -21.98 -0.89
N ARG A 148 44.87 -21.47 -2.07
CA ARG A 148 44.12 -20.47 -2.85
C ARG A 148 43.88 -20.90 -4.30
N LEU A 149 42.68 -20.63 -4.81
CA LEU A 149 42.29 -20.77 -6.22
C LEU A 149 41.94 -19.40 -6.81
N VAL A 150 42.36 -19.13 -8.04
CA VAL A 150 42.03 -17.91 -8.79
C VAL A 150 41.54 -18.28 -10.19
N ILE A 151 40.25 -18.07 -10.47
CA ILE A 151 39.71 -18.18 -11.84
C ILE A 151 39.88 -16.81 -12.50
N ALA A 152 41.00 -16.59 -13.20
CA ALA A 152 41.49 -15.26 -13.56
C ALA A 152 40.68 -14.55 -14.66
N ALA A 153 40.10 -15.30 -15.61
CA ALA A 153 39.22 -14.80 -16.68
C ALA A 153 38.62 -15.97 -17.48
N GLY A 154 37.59 -15.68 -18.28
CA GLY A 154 37.06 -16.58 -19.31
C GLY A 154 35.82 -17.35 -18.87
N ASP A 155 35.02 -17.75 -19.87
CA ASP A 155 33.84 -18.58 -19.70
C ASP A 155 34.24 -20.04 -19.96
N ILE A 156 34.12 -20.90 -18.95
CA ILE A 156 34.56 -22.30 -18.97
C ILE A 156 33.36 -23.19 -19.27
N GLY A 157 33.44 -24.07 -20.27
CA GLY A 157 32.34 -24.93 -20.73
C GLY A 157 31.88 -26.02 -19.75
N ALA A 158 32.44 -26.05 -18.54
CA ALA A 158 32.30 -27.11 -17.55
C ALA A 158 31.54 -26.66 -16.29
N SER A 159 31.32 -27.60 -15.37
CA SER A 159 31.01 -27.31 -13.95
C SER A 159 32.29 -27.08 -13.14
N LEU A 160 32.21 -26.47 -11.96
CA LEU A 160 33.30 -26.33 -10.99
C LEU A 160 32.95 -27.00 -9.66
N LEU A 161 33.83 -27.86 -9.17
CA LEU A 161 33.83 -28.37 -7.79
C LEU A 161 35.14 -27.97 -7.11
N VAL A 162 35.07 -27.29 -5.97
CA VAL A 162 36.23 -26.94 -5.14
C VAL A 162 36.08 -27.58 -3.77
N GLU A 163 37.04 -28.40 -3.35
CA GLU A 163 37.07 -29.03 -2.02
C GLU A 163 38.39 -28.70 -1.29
N ALA A 164 38.31 -28.44 0.01
CA ALA A 164 39.47 -28.20 0.88
C ALA A 164 40.40 -27.02 0.47
N VAL A 165 39.82 -25.91 -0.02
CA VAL A 165 40.54 -24.65 -0.35
C VAL A 165 39.97 -23.47 0.48
N GLU A 166 40.80 -22.77 1.26
CA GLU A 166 40.42 -21.66 2.16
C GLU A 166 40.02 -20.39 1.38
N ARG A 167 40.53 -20.19 0.14
CA ARG A 167 40.20 -19.00 -0.65
C ARG A 167 39.98 -19.26 -2.14
N VAL A 168 38.87 -18.74 -2.67
CA VAL A 168 38.55 -18.75 -4.10
C VAL A 168 38.26 -17.33 -4.58
N GLU A 169 39.00 -16.87 -5.59
CA GLU A 169 38.88 -15.51 -6.16
C GLU A 169 38.54 -15.58 -7.65
N PHE A 170 37.52 -14.85 -8.10
CA PHE A 170 37.14 -14.79 -9.51
C PHE A 170 37.59 -13.49 -10.17
N GLY A 171 38.01 -13.56 -11.42
CA GLY A 171 38.36 -12.41 -12.24
C GLY A 171 37.14 -11.73 -12.85
N VAL A 172 37.36 -10.59 -13.51
CA VAL A 172 36.30 -9.94 -14.30
C VAL A 172 36.07 -10.78 -15.55
N GLY A 173 34.83 -11.23 -15.74
CA GLY A 173 34.47 -12.11 -16.87
C GLY A 173 34.91 -13.57 -16.68
N ALA A 174 35.08 -14.03 -15.44
CA ALA A 174 35.14 -15.45 -15.12
C ALA A 174 33.71 -16.02 -15.03
N ALA A 175 33.43 -17.11 -15.74
CA ALA A 175 32.12 -17.77 -15.78
C ALA A 175 32.26 -19.29 -16.01
N PHE A 176 31.17 -20.03 -15.75
CA PHE A 176 31.08 -21.48 -15.93
C PHE A 176 29.73 -21.86 -16.56
N ALA A 177 29.71 -22.75 -17.56
CA ALA A 177 28.47 -23.21 -18.16
C ALA A 177 27.65 -24.11 -17.20
N GLY A 178 28.34 -24.92 -16.38
CA GLY A 178 27.72 -25.82 -15.40
C GLY A 178 27.75 -25.30 -13.96
N ASP A 179 27.25 -26.12 -13.03
CA ASP A 179 27.15 -25.82 -11.59
C ASP A 179 28.49 -25.39 -10.97
N VAL A 180 28.45 -24.49 -9.98
CA VAL A 180 29.61 -24.03 -9.21
C VAL A 180 29.42 -24.40 -7.74
N GLU A 181 30.14 -25.41 -7.28
CA GLU A 181 30.11 -25.91 -5.90
C GLU A 181 31.45 -25.73 -5.17
N MET A 182 31.40 -25.26 -3.93
CA MET A 182 32.59 -25.09 -3.06
C MET A 182 32.31 -25.63 -1.66
N ARG A 183 33.14 -26.57 -1.20
CA ARG A 183 32.97 -27.28 0.08
C ARG A 183 34.23 -27.19 0.95
N LEU A 184 34.05 -26.64 2.14
CA LEU A 184 35.10 -26.57 3.17
C LEU A 184 34.54 -26.92 4.57
N PRO A 185 34.12 -28.18 4.79
CA PRO A 185 33.61 -28.62 6.09
C PRO A 185 34.71 -28.55 7.15
N GLY A 186 34.56 -27.62 8.10
CA GLY A 186 35.44 -27.45 9.26
C GLY A 186 36.29 -26.17 9.30
N ALA A 187 36.45 -25.47 8.17
CA ALA A 187 37.24 -24.22 8.10
C ALA A 187 36.44 -23.03 7.51
N THR A 188 37.13 -21.92 7.24
CA THR A 188 36.53 -20.68 6.73
C THR A 188 36.83 -20.52 5.24
N LEU A 189 35.81 -20.53 4.39
CA LEU A 189 35.95 -20.34 2.95
C LEU A 189 35.73 -18.86 2.62
N ALA A 190 36.78 -18.19 2.13
CA ALA A 190 36.72 -16.83 1.61
C ALA A 190 36.52 -16.86 0.09
N ALA A 191 35.33 -16.48 -0.37
CA ALA A 191 34.94 -16.54 -1.77
C ALA A 191 34.60 -15.13 -2.28
N THR A 192 35.28 -14.66 -3.34
CA THR A 192 35.22 -13.25 -3.74
C THR A 192 35.04 -13.01 -5.25
N ASN A 193 34.43 -11.85 -5.54
CA ASN A 193 34.29 -11.19 -6.85
C ASN A 193 33.07 -11.65 -7.67
N VAL A 194 33.19 -11.72 -9.00
CA VAL A 194 32.05 -11.89 -9.91
C VAL A 194 32.01 -13.32 -10.42
N VAL A 195 30.94 -14.05 -10.12
CA VAL A 195 30.62 -15.36 -10.69
C VAL A 195 29.32 -15.22 -11.49
N SER A 196 29.34 -15.72 -12.72
CA SER A 196 28.14 -16.09 -13.46
C SER A 196 28.23 -17.57 -13.80
N THR A 197 27.14 -18.32 -13.59
CA THR A 197 27.05 -19.72 -14.01
C THR A 197 25.71 -20.03 -14.69
N GLY A 198 25.76 -20.91 -15.70
CA GLY A 198 24.59 -21.50 -16.35
C GLY A 198 23.85 -22.55 -15.51
N GLY A 199 24.38 -22.90 -14.34
CA GLY A 199 23.79 -23.80 -13.36
C GLY A 199 23.54 -23.14 -11.99
N ARG A 200 23.66 -23.94 -10.93
CA ARG A 200 23.51 -23.61 -9.51
C ARG A 200 24.81 -23.06 -8.91
N ILE A 201 24.72 -22.25 -7.86
CA ILE A 201 25.84 -21.95 -6.97
C ILE A 201 25.59 -22.57 -5.59
N THR A 202 26.49 -23.44 -5.13
CA THR A 202 26.48 -24.02 -3.77
C THR A 202 27.77 -23.66 -3.03
N LEU A 203 27.67 -22.94 -1.91
CA LEU A 203 28.82 -22.60 -1.05
C LEU A 203 28.59 -23.18 0.35
N ALA A 204 29.39 -24.16 0.78
CA ALA A 204 29.20 -24.87 2.04
C ALA A 204 30.47 -24.91 2.90
N ALA A 205 30.47 -24.25 4.07
CA ALA A 205 31.63 -24.21 4.95
C ALA A 205 31.25 -23.94 6.42
N ALA A 206 32.19 -24.20 7.35
CA ALA A 206 31.96 -23.90 8.78
C ALA A 206 31.87 -22.38 9.06
N ARG A 207 32.49 -21.55 8.20
CA ARG A 207 32.20 -20.13 8.02
C ARG A 207 32.43 -19.74 6.55
N LEU A 208 31.71 -18.73 6.09
CA LEU A 208 31.84 -18.14 4.75
C LEU A 208 32.21 -16.66 4.86
N GLU A 209 33.22 -16.22 4.11
CA GLU A 209 33.54 -14.80 3.91
C GLU A 209 33.25 -14.43 2.45
N LEU A 210 32.22 -13.61 2.21
CA LEU A 210 31.72 -13.32 0.87
C LEU A 210 31.92 -11.87 0.43
N ALA A 211 32.22 -11.70 -0.86
CA ALA A 211 32.34 -10.41 -1.55
C ALA A 211 31.87 -10.51 -3.02
N GLY A 212 31.42 -9.40 -3.59
CA GLY A 212 31.15 -9.29 -5.02
C GLY A 212 29.75 -9.74 -5.46
N THR A 213 29.65 -10.26 -6.68
CA THR A 213 28.38 -10.47 -7.39
C THR A 213 28.26 -11.92 -7.85
N TRP A 214 27.29 -12.63 -7.30
CA TRP A 214 27.08 -14.07 -7.52
C TRP A 214 25.79 -14.28 -8.30
N ARG A 215 25.87 -14.87 -9.49
CA ARG A 215 24.72 -15.08 -10.39
C ARG A 215 24.65 -16.54 -10.81
N ALA A 216 23.63 -17.24 -10.33
CA ALA A 216 23.20 -18.52 -10.87
C ALA A 216 22.18 -18.32 -12.00
N ALA A 217 22.01 -19.34 -12.84
CA ALA A 217 20.86 -19.44 -13.73
C ALA A 217 19.69 -20.19 -13.05
N THR A 218 19.98 -21.13 -12.13
CA THR A 218 18.97 -22.00 -11.51
C THR A 218 18.64 -21.64 -10.07
N ASP A 219 19.61 -21.66 -9.13
CA ASP A 219 19.45 -21.21 -7.74
C ASP A 219 20.80 -20.97 -7.03
N VAL A 220 20.78 -20.30 -5.88
CA VAL A 220 21.96 -20.07 -5.03
C VAL A 220 21.72 -20.58 -3.61
N ARG A 221 22.61 -21.44 -3.11
CA ARG A 221 22.56 -22.02 -1.77
C ARG A 221 23.85 -21.75 -0.98
N ILE A 222 23.71 -21.08 0.15
CA ILE A 222 24.80 -20.59 1.00
C ILE A 222 24.66 -21.24 2.37
N GLU A 223 25.45 -22.30 2.58
CA GLU A 223 25.39 -23.16 3.76
C GLU A 223 26.48 -22.79 4.78
N GLY A 224 26.07 -22.03 5.80
CA GLY A 224 26.91 -21.70 6.94
C GLY A 224 26.84 -20.23 7.38
N PRO A 225 27.43 -19.88 8.54
CA PRO A 225 27.54 -18.51 9.02
C PRO A 225 28.34 -17.65 8.03
N THR A 226 27.70 -16.63 7.48
CA THR A 226 28.23 -15.78 6.41
C THR A 226 28.67 -14.42 6.95
N THR A 227 29.86 -13.95 6.54
CA THR A 227 30.40 -12.62 6.86
C THR A 227 30.70 -11.86 5.56
N LEU A 228 30.08 -10.69 5.38
CA LEU A 228 30.30 -9.87 4.20
C LEU A 228 31.59 -9.03 4.36
N THR A 229 32.58 -9.25 3.49
CA THR A 229 33.86 -8.51 3.52
C THR A 229 33.77 -7.21 2.71
N SER A 230 33.09 -7.24 1.56
CA SER A 230 32.62 -6.08 0.79
C SER A 230 31.10 -5.99 0.76
N ASP A 231 30.55 -5.03 0.02
CA ASP A 231 29.17 -5.14 -0.47
C ASP A 231 29.01 -6.40 -1.32
N ALA A 232 27.84 -7.03 -1.27
CA ALA A 232 27.54 -8.27 -1.99
C ALA A 232 26.17 -8.22 -2.69
N ALA A 233 26.10 -8.82 -3.87
CA ALA A 233 24.88 -8.96 -4.67
C ALA A 233 24.70 -10.42 -5.11
N ILE A 234 23.58 -11.05 -4.74
CA ILE A 234 23.29 -12.46 -5.04
C ILE A 234 22.05 -12.54 -5.95
N ALA A 235 22.10 -13.32 -7.02
CA ALA A 235 20.98 -13.54 -7.93
C ALA A 235 20.76 -15.05 -8.17
N GLY A 236 19.54 -15.52 -7.90
CA GLY A 236 19.13 -16.92 -8.05
C GLY A 236 18.75 -17.34 -9.46
N GLY A 237 18.89 -16.47 -10.46
CA GLY A 237 18.43 -16.76 -11.82
C GLY A 237 16.92 -16.98 -11.86
N ALA A 238 16.49 -18.15 -12.33
CA ALA A 238 15.09 -18.57 -12.39
C ALA A 238 14.53 -19.09 -11.05
N GLY A 239 15.37 -19.32 -10.03
CA GLY A 239 14.97 -19.96 -8.77
C GLY A 239 15.48 -19.26 -7.52
N ALA A 240 15.57 -20.02 -6.43
CA ALA A 240 15.68 -19.50 -5.07
C ALA A 240 17.07 -18.98 -4.67
N VAL A 241 17.13 -18.19 -3.60
CA VAL A 241 18.37 -17.88 -2.87
C VAL A 241 18.18 -18.24 -1.40
N THR A 242 19.03 -19.11 -0.86
CA THR A 242 18.92 -19.61 0.53
C THR A 242 20.20 -19.42 1.32
N PHE A 243 20.12 -18.76 2.46
CA PHE A 243 21.15 -18.70 3.51
C PHE A 243 20.72 -19.57 4.69
N THR A 244 21.47 -20.64 4.99
CA THR A 244 21.13 -21.54 6.14
C THR A 244 21.67 -21.02 7.48
N GLY A 245 22.66 -20.13 7.47
CA GLY A 245 23.26 -19.52 8.65
C GLY A 245 22.91 -18.03 8.82
N PRO A 246 23.39 -17.39 9.91
CA PRO A 246 23.32 -15.94 10.07
C PRO A 246 24.21 -15.23 9.05
N VAL A 247 23.84 -14.00 8.68
CA VAL A 247 24.57 -13.19 7.68
C VAL A 247 24.96 -11.85 8.29
N ASP A 248 26.23 -11.71 8.69
CA ASP A 248 26.78 -10.53 9.36
C ASP A 248 27.69 -9.72 8.43
N GLY A 249 27.95 -8.45 8.78
CA GLY A 249 29.01 -7.67 8.13
C GLY A 249 30.37 -7.92 8.79
N SER A 250 31.47 -7.80 8.07
CA SER A 250 32.81 -7.74 8.71
C SER A 250 33.02 -6.42 9.48
N ARG A 251 32.28 -5.35 9.14
CA ARG A 251 32.36 -4.04 9.82
C ARG A 251 30.98 -3.40 9.95
N ARG A 252 30.59 -3.05 11.19
CA ARG A 252 29.30 -2.45 11.55
C ARG A 252 28.93 -1.28 10.61
N GLY A 253 27.82 -1.42 9.90
CA GLY A 253 27.26 -0.43 8.99
C GLY A 253 28.05 -0.18 7.71
N ARG A 254 28.96 -1.09 7.29
CA ARG A 254 29.78 -0.89 6.09
C ARG A 254 29.31 -1.68 4.87
N GLN A 255 28.96 -2.95 5.03
CA GLN A 255 28.57 -3.83 3.92
C GLN A 255 27.06 -3.88 3.69
N SER A 256 26.60 -3.66 2.46
CA SER A 256 25.23 -3.90 2.00
C SER A 256 25.09 -5.30 1.39
N LEU A 257 23.90 -5.89 1.51
CA LEU A 257 23.48 -7.07 0.75
C LEU A 257 22.29 -6.73 -0.15
N SER A 258 22.35 -7.13 -1.41
CA SER A 258 21.19 -7.21 -2.30
C SER A 258 20.95 -8.65 -2.79
N VAL A 259 19.69 -9.08 -2.83
CA VAL A 259 19.29 -10.40 -3.33
C VAL A 259 18.18 -10.25 -4.37
N THR A 260 18.35 -10.87 -5.54
CA THR A 260 17.30 -11.00 -6.58
C THR A 260 16.91 -12.47 -6.74
N SER A 261 15.62 -12.82 -6.56
CA SER A 261 15.08 -14.16 -6.87
C SER A 261 13.59 -14.09 -7.21
N PRO A 262 13.17 -14.56 -8.41
CA PRO A 262 11.77 -14.52 -8.83
C PRO A 262 10.89 -15.57 -8.14
N VAL A 263 11.45 -16.40 -7.25
CA VAL A 263 10.72 -17.47 -6.53
C VAL A 263 10.78 -17.23 -5.02
N ALA A 264 11.97 -17.34 -4.42
CA ALA A 264 12.11 -17.30 -2.96
C ALA A 264 13.49 -16.80 -2.49
N THR A 265 13.50 -15.99 -1.44
CA THR A 265 14.73 -15.58 -0.74
C THR A 265 14.61 -15.93 0.75
N THR A 266 15.40 -16.88 1.24
CA THR A 266 15.27 -17.43 2.60
C THR A 266 16.50 -17.16 3.46
N PHE A 267 16.31 -16.53 4.62
CA PHE A 267 17.32 -16.37 5.66
C PHE A 267 16.91 -17.16 6.91
N ALA A 268 17.49 -18.35 7.09
CA ALA A 268 17.20 -19.19 8.26
C ALA A 268 17.86 -18.69 9.56
N GLY A 269 18.92 -17.88 9.44
CA GLY A 269 19.57 -17.18 10.55
C GLY A 269 19.33 -15.66 10.54
N PRO A 270 19.57 -14.97 11.66
CA PRO A 270 19.44 -13.51 11.74
C PRO A 270 20.46 -12.78 10.85
N VAL A 271 20.04 -11.65 10.29
CA VAL A 271 20.87 -10.82 9.39
C VAL A 271 21.38 -9.60 10.15
N GLY A 272 22.70 -9.39 10.18
CA GLY A 272 23.38 -8.33 10.93
C GLY A 272 23.26 -8.46 12.45
N GLY A 273 22.91 -9.65 12.96
CA GLY A 273 22.59 -9.89 14.37
C GLY A 273 23.78 -9.76 15.33
N ARG A 274 25.02 -9.94 14.85
CA ARG A 274 26.25 -9.66 15.60
C ARG A 274 26.93 -8.38 15.11
N VAL A 275 26.97 -8.18 13.80
CA VAL A 275 27.58 -7.02 13.16
C VAL A 275 26.63 -6.44 12.12
N PRO A 276 25.89 -5.37 12.46
CA PRO A 276 24.85 -4.79 11.60
C PRO A 276 25.33 -4.46 10.19
N LEU A 277 24.52 -4.82 9.19
CA LEU A 277 24.77 -4.46 7.80
C LEU A 277 24.55 -2.95 7.55
N ARG A 278 25.06 -2.45 6.43
CA ARG A 278 24.75 -1.11 5.93
C ARG A 278 23.31 -1.04 5.41
N SER A 279 22.85 -2.02 4.62
CA SER A 279 21.46 -2.16 4.18
C SER A 279 21.17 -3.59 3.75
N LEU A 280 19.89 -3.95 3.70
CA LEU A 280 19.40 -5.18 3.07
C LEU A 280 18.35 -4.81 2.02
N VAL A 281 18.48 -5.37 0.82
CA VAL A 281 17.47 -5.29 -0.25
C VAL A 281 17.18 -6.70 -0.76
N THR A 282 15.92 -7.10 -0.80
CA THR A 282 15.47 -8.27 -1.57
C THR A 282 14.40 -7.85 -2.58
N ARG A 283 14.27 -8.58 -3.69
CA ARG A 283 13.36 -8.27 -4.81
C ARG A 283 13.18 -9.50 -5.70
N ALA A 284 12.05 -9.60 -6.41
CA ALA A 284 11.87 -10.67 -7.39
C ALA A 284 12.73 -10.45 -8.63
N VAL A 285 12.72 -9.21 -9.13
CA VAL A 285 13.43 -8.75 -10.32
C VAL A 285 14.16 -7.43 -10.03
N ASP A 286 15.11 -7.06 -10.87
CA ASP A 286 15.69 -5.72 -10.87
C ASP A 286 14.67 -4.67 -11.40
N PRO A 287 14.60 -3.43 -10.88
CA PRO A 287 13.60 -2.43 -11.31
C PRO A 287 13.67 -2.07 -12.80
N LEU A 288 12.53 -1.72 -13.41
CA LEU A 288 12.45 -1.30 -14.81
C LEU A 288 13.24 -0.02 -15.11
N VAL A 289 14.20 -0.15 -16.02
CA VAL A 289 14.99 0.96 -16.57
C VAL A 289 14.21 1.59 -17.72
N VAL A 290 13.63 2.78 -17.48
CA VAL A 290 12.80 3.51 -18.46
C VAL A 290 13.50 4.80 -18.93
N PRO A 291 13.94 4.89 -20.21
CA PRO A 291 14.61 6.07 -20.76
C PRO A 291 13.69 7.30 -20.88
N GLN A 292 13.75 8.22 -19.91
CA GLN A 292 12.95 9.45 -19.94
C GLN A 292 13.40 10.38 -21.07
N SER A 293 12.60 10.46 -22.14
CA SER A 293 12.97 11.09 -23.41
C SER A 293 11.75 11.70 -24.12
N ALA A 294 11.92 12.26 -25.32
CA ALA A 294 10.79 12.67 -26.16
C ALA A 294 10.01 11.47 -26.76
N ALA A 295 10.60 10.27 -26.72
CA ALA A 295 10.06 9.04 -27.30
C ALA A 295 9.53 8.04 -26.25
N SER A 296 9.81 8.26 -24.95
CA SER A 296 9.31 7.43 -23.85
C SER A 296 9.23 8.26 -22.56
N ARG A 297 8.17 8.10 -21.77
CA ARG A 297 7.91 8.90 -20.57
C ARG A 297 7.17 8.11 -19.51
N SER A 298 7.63 8.19 -18.26
CA SER A 298 6.86 7.69 -17.12
C SER A 298 5.93 8.77 -16.56
N ILE A 299 4.68 8.38 -16.30
CA ILE A 299 3.59 9.16 -15.70
C ILE A 299 3.22 8.48 -14.36
N PRO A 300 3.08 9.21 -13.24
CA PRO A 300 2.64 8.61 -11.98
C PRO A 300 1.21 8.06 -12.08
N LEU A 301 0.97 6.90 -11.46
CA LEU A 301 -0.36 6.44 -11.12
C LEU A 301 -0.54 6.47 -9.60
N HIS A 302 -1.79 6.59 -9.15
CA HIS A 302 -2.13 6.84 -7.76
C HIS A 302 -2.98 5.70 -7.21
N TYR A 303 -2.42 4.87 -6.33
CA TYR A 303 -3.20 3.92 -5.53
C TYR A 303 -4.16 4.68 -4.61
N LEU A 304 -5.46 4.49 -4.82
CA LEU A 304 -6.57 5.27 -4.25
C LEU A 304 -7.73 4.35 -3.85
N PRO A 305 -7.52 3.46 -2.85
CA PRO A 305 -8.52 2.49 -2.45
C PRO A 305 -9.73 3.17 -1.83
N TYR A 306 -10.92 2.61 -2.04
CA TYR A 306 -12.15 3.07 -1.41
C TYR A 306 -12.74 1.99 -0.50
N THR A 307 -13.65 2.38 0.39
CA THR A 307 -14.38 1.43 1.23
C THR A 307 -15.83 1.37 0.75
N THR A 308 -16.33 0.16 0.48
CA THR A 308 -17.73 -0.07 0.13
C THR A 308 -18.64 0.20 1.32
N SER A 309 -19.95 0.33 1.08
CA SER A 309 -20.96 0.47 2.14
C SER A 309 -20.99 -0.72 3.13
N GLY A 310 -20.47 -1.88 2.74
CA GLY A 310 -20.29 -3.07 3.59
C GLY A 310 -18.98 -3.11 4.38
N GLY A 311 -18.13 -2.07 4.31
CA GLY A 311 -16.85 -2.01 5.02
C GLY A 311 -15.68 -2.72 4.32
N THR A 312 -15.90 -3.37 3.17
CA THR A 312 -14.84 -3.97 2.34
C THR A 312 -13.99 -2.87 1.71
N VAL A 313 -12.66 -2.97 1.82
CA VAL A 313 -11.74 -2.12 1.04
C VAL A 313 -11.58 -2.73 -0.36
N GLN A 314 -11.66 -1.90 -1.39
CA GLN A 314 -11.32 -2.29 -2.76
C GLN A 314 -10.17 -1.44 -3.28
N ASP A 315 -9.20 -2.09 -3.92
CA ASP A 315 -8.03 -1.45 -4.48
C ASP A 315 -8.36 -0.86 -5.85
N LYS A 316 -7.95 0.39 -6.06
CA LYS A 316 -8.23 1.20 -7.26
C LYS A 316 -7.03 2.07 -7.58
N TYR A 317 -6.87 2.43 -8.85
CA TYR A 317 -5.77 3.27 -9.33
C TYR A 317 -6.31 4.46 -10.12
N GLY A 318 -5.69 5.62 -9.95
CA GLY A 318 -6.05 6.84 -10.65
C GLY A 318 -4.89 7.50 -11.42
N ILE A 319 -5.25 8.28 -12.43
CA ILE A 319 -4.35 9.07 -13.27
C ILE A 319 -4.76 10.55 -13.21
N GLU A 320 -3.78 11.46 -13.09
CA GLU A 320 -4.03 12.90 -13.20
C GLU A 320 -4.10 13.32 -14.67
N VAL A 321 -5.21 13.94 -15.09
CA VAL A 321 -5.44 14.35 -16.49
C VAL A 321 -6.03 15.77 -16.56
N ALA A 322 -5.43 16.61 -17.41
CA ALA A 322 -5.94 17.93 -17.80
C ALA A 322 -6.54 17.88 -19.20
N ILE A 323 -7.62 18.65 -19.42
CA ILE A 323 -8.40 18.67 -20.66
C ILE A 323 -8.55 20.12 -21.13
N GLY A 324 -8.38 20.38 -22.43
CA GLY A 324 -8.47 21.73 -23.01
C GLY A 324 -7.40 22.72 -22.53
N GLY A 325 -6.38 22.24 -21.80
CA GLY A 325 -5.38 23.10 -21.13
C GLY A 325 -5.81 23.63 -19.74
N GLY A 326 -6.93 23.15 -19.20
CA GLY A 326 -7.35 23.45 -17.83
C GLY A 326 -6.56 22.70 -16.74
N PRO A 327 -6.93 22.86 -15.45
CA PRO A 327 -6.27 22.17 -14.34
C PRO A 327 -6.58 20.67 -14.32
N ALA A 328 -5.56 19.84 -14.07
CA ALA A 328 -5.73 18.38 -14.07
C ALA A 328 -6.56 17.86 -12.88
N ARG A 329 -7.56 17.02 -13.16
CA ARG A 329 -8.36 16.24 -12.21
C ARG A 329 -7.87 14.79 -12.12
N MET A 330 -8.38 14.04 -11.14
CA MET A 330 -8.11 12.61 -10.98
C MET A 330 -9.22 11.79 -11.64
N TYR A 331 -8.85 10.79 -12.43
CA TYR A 331 -9.76 9.85 -13.09
C TYR A 331 -9.32 8.42 -12.76
N GLU A 332 -10.25 7.47 -12.76
CA GLU A 332 -9.92 6.05 -12.61
C GLU A 332 -9.05 5.61 -13.78
N PHE A 333 -8.04 4.75 -13.56
CA PHE A 333 -7.19 4.20 -14.62
C PHE A 333 -7.60 2.75 -14.90
N ASP A 334 -8.37 2.54 -15.95
CA ASP A 334 -9.00 1.25 -16.26
C ASP A 334 -8.55 0.70 -17.62
N THR A 335 -7.67 -0.31 -17.64
CA THR A 335 -7.31 -1.03 -18.89
C THR A 335 -8.40 -1.96 -19.41
N GLY A 336 -9.47 -2.20 -18.64
CA GLY A 336 -10.71 -2.81 -19.10
C GLY A 336 -11.66 -1.82 -19.77
N GLY A 337 -11.60 -0.54 -19.38
CA GLY A 337 -12.50 0.54 -19.81
C GLY A 337 -12.30 1.00 -21.25
N THR A 338 -13.38 1.48 -21.88
CA THR A 338 -13.42 1.74 -23.34
C THR A 338 -13.43 3.25 -23.66
N GLY A 339 -12.23 3.83 -23.73
CA GLY A 339 -12.01 5.24 -24.05
C GLY A 339 -12.21 6.19 -22.86
N PHE A 340 -11.78 7.44 -23.01
CA PHE A 340 -11.78 8.41 -21.90
C PHE A 340 -13.17 9.05 -21.69
N MET A 341 -13.77 8.78 -20.53
CA MET A 341 -15.06 9.32 -20.08
C MET A 341 -14.84 10.26 -18.89
N ALA A 342 -15.00 11.56 -19.08
CA ALA A 342 -14.60 12.58 -18.12
C ALA A 342 -15.73 13.54 -17.74
N GLY A 343 -15.91 13.75 -16.44
CA GLY A 343 -16.85 14.71 -15.87
C GLY A 343 -16.66 16.12 -16.42
N TYR A 344 -17.66 16.60 -17.16
CA TYR A 344 -17.64 17.93 -17.74
C TYR A 344 -17.86 19.01 -16.67
N ASP A 345 -17.01 20.03 -16.67
CA ASP A 345 -17.18 21.23 -15.86
C ASP A 345 -16.54 22.43 -16.60
N PRO A 346 -17.32 23.43 -17.03
CA PRO A 346 -16.81 24.56 -17.82
C PRO A 346 -15.78 25.41 -17.07
N ALA A 347 -15.66 25.29 -15.74
CA ALA A 347 -14.62 25.96 -14.97
C ALA A 347 -13.23 25.29 -15.10
N VAL A 348 -13.16 24.04 -15.59
CA VAL A 348 -11.89 23.32 -15.83
C VAL A 348 -11.71 22.80 -17.25
N TRP A 349 -12.72 22.90 -18.11
CA TRP A 349 -12.67 22.60 -19.56
C TRP A 349 -12.74 23.91 -20.37
N PRO A 350 -11.69 24.77 -20.37
CA PRO A 350 -11.78 26.11 -20.94
C PRO A 350 -11.99 26.08 -22.46
N GLY A 351 -13.15 26.57 -22.92
CA GLY A 351 -13.46 26.73 -24.35
C GLY A 351 -13.93 25.46 -25.07
N ILE A 352 -14.26 24.39 -24.35
CA ILE A 352 -14.88 23.18 -24.92
C ILE A 352 -16.40 23.34 -24.91
N ASP A 353 -17.07 23.03 -26.02
CA ASP A 353 -18.53 23.07 -26.15
C ASP A 353 -19.12 21.66 -25.98
N PRO A 354 -19.98 21.39 -24.97
CA PRO A 354 -20.60 20.09 -24.70
C PRO A 354 -21.82 19.82 -25.60
N SER A 355 -21.79 20.24 -26.87
CA SER A 355 -22.88 20.08 -27.85
C SER A 355 -22.70 18.88 -28.80
N GLY A 356 -21.78 17.97 -28.48
CA GLY A 356 -21.41 16.82 -29.32
C GLY A 356 -22.47 15.70 -29.40
N PRO A 357 -22.27 14.71 -30.29
CA PRO A 357 -23.15 13.54 -30.40
C PRO A 357 -23.01 12.58 -29.21
N PRO A 358 -24.07 11.84 -28.80
CA PRO A 358 -24.02 10.95 -27.65
C PRO A 358 -23.05 9.75 -27.76
N VAL A 359 -22.38 9.43 -26.65
CA VAL A 359 -21.33 8.41 -26.52
C VAL A 359 -21.33 7.76 -25.12
N ASP A 360 -22.51 7.42 -24.63
CA ASP A 360 -22.76 6.94 -23.26
C ASP A 360 -21.96 5.68 -22.88
N ALA A 361 -21.70 5.50 -21.58
CA ALA A 361 -20.91 4.39 -21.03
C ALA A 361 -21.62 3.70 -19.85
N ASN A 362 -21.50 2.37 -19.76
CA ASN A 362 -22.22 1.54 -18.78
C ASN A 362 -21.32 0.39 -18.28
N TYR A 363 -21.07 0.33 -16.97
CA TYR A 363 -20.06 -0.54 -16.35
C TYR A 363 -20.69 -1.68 -15.54
N THR A 364 -19.95 -2.76 -15.32
CA THR A 364 -20.42 -3.92 -14.51
C THR A 364 -20.53 -3.60 -13.01
N SER A 365 -19.90 -2.53 -12.53
CA SER A 365 -20.11 -1.94 -11.19
C SER A 365 -21.51 -1.32 -11.00
N GLY A 366 -22.26 -1.15 -12.08
CA GLY A 366 -23.51 -0.39 -12.12
C GLY A 366 -23.32 1.11 -12.35
N ASN A 367 -22.08 1.61 -12.48
CA ASN A 367 -21.85 2.99 -12.89
C ASN A 367 -22.37 3.20 -14.32
N PHE A 368 -23.01 4.34 -14.57
CA PHE A 368 -23.41 4.80 -15.90
C PHE A 368 -23.05 6.27 -16.06
N TYR A 369 -22.67 6.65 -17.28
CA TYR A 369 -22.34 8.00 -17.68
C TYR A 369 -23.08 8.35 -18.97
N ASP A 370 -23.90 9.39 -18.91
CA ASP A 370 -24.57 9.97 -20.08
C ASP A 370 -23.64 11.07 -20.62
N ALA A 371 -23.15 10.90 -21.85
CA ALA A 371 -21.96 11.61 -22.33
C ALA A 371 -22.04 12.03 -23.80
N VAL A 372 -21.31 13.08 -24.16
CA VAL A 372 -21.20 13.58 -25.55
C VAL A 372 -19.74 13.59 -26.01
N ALA A 373 -19.50 13.22 -27.26
CA ALA A 373 -18.15 13.19 -27.83
C ALA A 373 -17.68 14.61 -28.19
N VAL A 374 -16.60 15.08 -27.57
CA VAL A 374 -16.01 16.40 -27.80
C VAL A 374 -14.51 16.30 -28.07
N ASP A 375 -14.00 17.11 -29.00
CA ASP A 375 -12.57 17.15 -29.33
C ASP A 375 -11.81 18.07 -28.36
N ALA A 376 -10.84 17.50 -27.62
CA ALA A 376 -10.03 18.26 -26.68
C ALA A 376 -8.55 17.83 -26.71
N VAL A 377 -7.63 18.77 -26.47
CA VAL A 377 -6.24 18.42 -26.17
C VAL A 377 -6.18 17.85 -24.76
N VAL A 378 -5.69 16.62 -24.63
CA VAL A 378 -5.57 15.91 -23.35
C VAL A 378 -4.12 15.91 -22.90
N THR A 379 -3.87 16.20 -21.62
CA THR A 379 -2.54 16.21 -21.01
C THR A 379 -2.51 15.32 -19.78
N LEU A 380 -1.66 14.30 -19.81
CA LEU A 380 -1.49 13.28 -18.78
C LEU A 380 -0.37 13.68 -17.82
N GLY A 381 -0.58 13.49 -16.51
CA GLY A 381 0.39 13.81 -15.46
C GLY A 381 0.64 15.32 -15.30
N ARG A 382 1.73 15.66 -14.60
CA ARG A 382 2.11 17.06 -14.30
C ARG A 382 3.62 17.29 -14.35
N GLY A 383 4.02 18.54 -14.56
CA GLY A 383 5.42 18.97 -14.52
C GLY A 383 6.30 18.27 -15.55
N ALA A 384 7.50 17.83 -15.15
CA ALA A 384 8.45 17.15 -16.04
C ALA A 384 8.02 15.74 -16.49
N ALA A 385 6.92 15.20 -15.94
CA ALA A 385 6.29 13.95 -16.36
C ALA A 385 5.12 14.17 -17.34
N ALA A 386 4.72 15.43 -17.60
CA ALA A 386 3.54 15.72 -18.40
C ALA A 386 3.72 15.34 -19.88
N VAL A 387 2.66 14.78 -20.47
CA VAL A 387 2.59 14.43 -21.90
C VAL A 387 1.23 14.87 -22.46
N SER A 388 1.23 15.55 -23.61
CA SER A 388 -0.01 16.02 -24.27
C SER A 388 -0.23 15.33 -25.62
N THR A 389 -1.49 15.20 -26.04
CA THR A 389 -1.81 14.96 -27.45
C THR A 389 -1.35 16.16 -28.30
N ALA A 390 -0.88 15.92 -29.53
CA ALA A 390 -0.40 17.01 -30.41
C ALA A 390 -1.54 17.74 -31.13
N VAL A 391 -2.72 17.12 -31.19
CA VAL A 391 -3.98 17.65 -31.72
C VAL A 391 -5.11 17.33 -30.73
N PRO A 392 -6.29 17.97 -30.84
CA PRO A 392 -7.49 17.52 -30.14
C PRO A 392 -7.83 16.07 -30.48
N VAL A 393 -8.39 15.35 -29.51
CA VAL A 393 -8.91 13.99 -29.66
C VAL A 393 -10.29 13.88 -29.00
N GLN A 394 -11.13 12.96 -29.49
CA GLN A 394 -12.46 12.75 -28.91
C GLN A 394 -12.40 12.17 -27.49
N VAL A 395 -13.06 12.88 -26.57
CA VAL A 395 -13.30 12.50 -25.16
C VAL A 395 -14.80 12.49 -24.93
N GLY A 396 -15.30 11.53 -24.13
CA GLY A 396 -16.69 11.58 -23.66
C GLY A 396 -16.83 12.59 -22.53
N ALA A 397 -17.41 13.75 -22.82
CA ALA A 397 -17.80 14.74 -21.80
C ALA A 397 -19.08 14.25 -21.11
N ILE A 398 -18.95 13.79 -19.85
CA ILE A 398 -20.07 13.29 -19.05
C ILE A 398 -20.90 14.48 -18.57
N LEU A 399 -22.19 14.49 -18.92
CA LEU A 399 -23.14 15.55 -18.58
C LEU A 399 -24.04 15.16 -17.39
N SER A 400 -24.37 13.87 -17.29
CA SER A 400 -25.01 13.27 -16.12
C SER A 400 -24.51 11.83 -15.92
N GLY A 401 -24.75 11.29 -14.74
CA GLY A 401 -24.36 9.91 -14.43
C GLY A 401 -24.73 9.51 -13.02
N GLY A 402 -24.44 8.27 -12.69
CA GLY A 402 -24.77 7.70 -11.39
C GLY A 402 -24.40 6.22 -11.28
N ASN A 403 -24.99 5.54 -10.29
CA ASN A 403 -24.86 4.10 -10.12
C ASN A 403 -26.23 3.46 -9.92
N VAL A 404 -26.63 2.57 -10.84
CA VAL A 404 -27.97 1.94 -10.86
C VAL A 404 -28.19 0.95 -9.72
N ASN A 405 -27.12 0.35 -9.19
CA ASN A 405 -27.17 -0.62 -8.09
C ASN A 405 -27.42 0.05 -6.74
N THR A 406 -27.10 1.35 -6.60
CA THR A 406 -27.28 2.12 -5.37
C THR A 406 -28.28 3.27 -5.48
N GLY A 407 -28.75 3.61 -6.69
CA GLY A 407 -29.57 4.80 -6.95
C GLY A 407 -28.81 6.13 -6.75
N ALA A 408 -27.47 6.10 -6.80
CA ALA A 408 -26.65 7.28 -6.60
C ALA A 408 -26.62 8.12 -7.88
N SER A 409 -26.51 9.44 -7.74
CA SER A 409 -26.29 10.39 -8.85
C SER A 409 -24.96 11.12 -8.64
N PHE A 410 -24.24 11.38 -9.73
CA PHE A 410 -22.91 11.99 -9.70
C PHE A 410 -22.94 13.45 -10.13
N ASP A 411 -22.50 14.35 -9.25
CA ASP A 411 -22.22 15.75 -9.56
C ASP A 411 -20.73 15.93 -9.88
N PHE A 412 -20.43 16.28 -11.13
CA PHE A 412 -19.06 16.47 -11.61
C PHE A 412 -18.57 17.93 -11.52
N LEU A 413 -19.39 18.84 -10.99
CA LEU A 413 -19.05 20.25 -10.84
C LEU A 413 -18.22 20.51 -9.56
N GLY A 414 -17.20 21.36 -9.66
CA GLY A 414 -16.40 21.81 -8.51
C GLY A 414 -15.18 20.93 -8.17
N THR A 415 -14.99 20.58 -6.89
CA THR A 415 -13.69 20.04 -6.39
C THR A 415 -13.79 18.72 -5.64
N THR A 416 -14.98 18.15 -5.47
CA THR A 416 -15.18 16.85 -4.81
C THR A 416 -15.40 15.79 -5.89
N PRO A 417 -14.61 14.70 -5.94
CA PRO A 417 -14.83 13.65 -6.93
C PRO A 417 -16.10 12.85 -6.56
N PRO A 418 -17.08 12.68 -7.47
CA PRO A 418 -18.31 11.96 -7.18
C PRO A 418 -18.16 10.43 -7.25
N VAL A 419 -17.27 9.90 -8.11
CA VAL A 419 -17.10 8.46 -8.31
C VAL A 419 -16.14 7.91 -7.25
N GLU A 420 -16.65 7.00 -6.41
CA GLU A 420 -15.92 6.32 -5.32
C GLU A 420 -15.25 7.28 -4.31
N GLY A 421 -15.60 8.57 -4.33
CA GLY A 421 -14.96 9.65 -3.56
C GLY A 421 -13.58 10.09 -4.08
N SER A 422 -13.07 9.47 -5.15
CA SER A 422 -11.69 9.62 -5.65
C SER A 422 -11.60 10.11 -7.10
N PHE A 423 -12.60 9.83 -7.95
CA PHE A 423 -12.51 10.02 -9.39
C PHE A 423 -13.61 10.94 -9.97
N PHE A 424 -13.28 11.65 -11.05
CA PHE A 424 -14.19 12.49 -11.84
C PHE A 424 -14.63 11.81 -13.14
N GLY A 425 -14.56 10.48 -13.21
CA GLY A 425 -14.81 9.68 -14.41
C GLY A 425 -13.74 8.60 -14.61
N ASP A 426 -13.77 7.97 -15.77
CA ASP A 426 -12.97 6.79 -16.14
C ASP A 426 -12.02 7.09 -17.31
N PHE A 427 -10.73 6.81 -17.12
CA PHE A 427 -9.72 6.82 -18.17
C PHE A 427 -9.58 5.41 -18.77
N GLY A 428 -10.54 5.05 -19.63
CA GLY A 428 -10.56 3.77 -20.34
C GLY A 428 -9.35 3.61 -21.27
N ALA A 429 -8.44 2.73 -20.86
CA ALA A 429 -7.15 2.45 -21.46
C ALA A 429 -7.07 1.05 -22.12
N SER A 430 -8.20 0.42 -22.43
CA SER A 430 -8.26 -0.82 -23.23
C SER A 430 -7.87 -0.58 -24.71
N PHE A 431 -7.99 -1.63 -25.54
CA PHE A 431 -7.91 -1.50 -27.01
C PHE A 431 -9.25 -1.08 -27.66
N GLY A 432 -10.34 -1.02 -26.89
CA GLY A 432 -11.69 -0.82 -27.41
C GLY A 432 -11.96 0.58 -27.97
N ILE A 433 -13.04 0.68 -28.76
CA ILE A 433 -13.57 1.93 -29.32
C ILE A 433 -15.03 2.10 -28.88
N ASN A 434 -15.36 3.19 -28.18
CA ASN A 434 -16.76 3.59 -28.03
C ASN A 434 -17.17 4.37 -29.28
N ARG A 435 -17.93 3.71 -30.15
CA ARG A 435 -18.39 4.24 -31.45
C ARG A 435 -19.66 5.11 -31.35
N GLY A 436 -20.20 5.30 -30.15
CA GLY A 436 -21.44 6.04 -29.93
C GLY A 436 -22.61 5.54 -30.77
N SER A 437 -23.53 6.44 -31.10
CA SER A 437 -24.71 6.15 -31.94
C SER A 437 -24.65 6.75 -33.35
N GLN A 438 -23.62 7.55 -33.67
CA GLN A 438 -23.53 8.29 -34.93
C GLN A 438 -22.21 8.06 -35.69
N PRO A 439 -22.23 8.08 -37.04
CA PRO A 439 -21.01 7.97 -37.85
C PRO A 439 -19.99 9.06 -37.50
N GLY A 440 -18.72 8.66 -37.34
CA GLY A 440 -17.62 9.58 -36.99
C GLY A 440 -17.37 9.74 -35.48
N VAL A 441 -18.19 9.12 -34.62
CA VAL A 441 -17.89 8.99 -33.19
C VAL A 441 -16.97 7.80 -32.96
N ALA A 442 -15.87 8.03 -32.26
CA ALA A 442 -14.84 7.04 -31.91
C ALA A 442 -14.02 7.52 -30.69
N VAL A 443 -14.66 7.59 -29.52
CA VAL A 443 -13.95 7.83 -28.26
C VAL A 443 -13.09 6.60 -27.97
N THR A 444 -11.78 6.83 -27.79
CA THR A 444 -10.73 5.82 -27.84
C THR A 444 -9.67 6.06 -26.76
N ASN A 445 -8.83 5.06 -26.54
CA ASN A 445 -7.68 5.13 -25.63
C ASN A 445 -6.73 6.29 -26.03
N VAL A 446 -6.67 7.32 -25.18
CA VAL A 446 -5.86 8.53 -25.40
C VAL A 446 -4.36 8.24 -25.47
N LEU A 447 -3.87 7.20 -24.77
CA LEU A 447 -2.46 6.81 -24.79
C LEU A 447 -1.99 6.46 -26.21
N LEU A 448 -2.88 5.86 -26.99
CA LEU A 448 -2.63 5.41 -28.36
C LEU A 448 -2.87 6.51 -29.40
N GLN A 449 -3.20 7.73 -28.96
CA GLN A 449 -3.26 8.95 -29.77
C GLN A 449 -2.16 9.99 -29.41
N LEU A 450 -1.21 9.62 -28.54
CA LEU A 450 -0.04 10.45 -28.22
C LEU A 450 0.94 10.56 -29.42
N PRO A 451 1.71 11.67 -29.54
CA PRO A 451 2.53 11.92 -30.73
C PRO A 451 3.77 11.02 -30.86
N GLY A 452 4.09 10.66 -32.10
CA GLY A 452 5.32 9.94 -32.45
C GLY A 452 5.41 8.57 -31.79
N ASN A 453 6.55 8.27 -31.14
CA ASN A 453 6.72 7.00 -30.46
C ASN A 453 5.85 6.85 -29.20
N LEU A 454 5.28 7.93 -28.65
CA LEU A 454 4.56 7.86 -27.37
C LEU A 454 3.25 7.02 -27.46
N SER A 455 2.75 6.79 -28.68
CA SER A 455 1.64 5.87 -29.00
C SER A 455 2.08 4.51 -29.55
N SER A 456 3.36 4.12 -29.49
CA SER A 456 3.78 2.75 -29.86
C SER A 456 3.28 1.67 -28.89
N GLY A 457 2.80 2.09 -27.71
CA GLY A 457 2.27 1.25 -26.65
C GLY A 457 2.57 1.83 -25.28
N PHE A 458 2.21 1.10 -24.23
CA PHE A 458 2.43 1.53 -22.86
C PHE A 458 2.69 0.35 -21.90
N VAL A 459 3.39 0.63 -20.80
CA VAL A 459 3.61 -0.29 -19.68
C VAL A 459 2.83 0.20 -18.47
N VAL A 460 2.17 -0.72 -17.78
CA VAL A 460 1.46 -0.47 -16.53
C VAL A 460 2.13 -1.30 -15.43
N GLU A 461 2.62 -0.62 -14.40
CA GLU A 461 3.26 -1.17 -13.21
C GLU A 461 2.36 -0.85 -12.01
N LEU A 462 1.58 -1.82 -11.51
CA LEU A 462 0.73 -1.63 -10.31
C LEU A 462 1.18 -2.49 -9.12
N GLY A 463 1.91 -3.59 -9.40
CA GLY A 463 2.21 -4.65 -8.46
C GLY A 463 3.55 -4.55 -7.71
N PRO A 464 3.68 -5.23 -6.57
CA PRO A 464 2.57 -5.89 -5.86
C PRO A 464 1.60 -4.85 -5.28
N ILE A 465 0.33 -5.23 -5.11
CA ILE A 465 -0.78 -4.27 -4.95
C ILE A 465 -0.61 -3.39 -3.71
N GLY A 466 -0.97 -2.10 -3.85
CA GLY A 466 -0.62 -1.04 -2.89
C GLY A 466 0.79 -0.45 -3.08
N GLY A 467 1.56 -0.95 -4.05
CA GLY A 467 2.89 -0.46 -4.43
C GLY A 467 2.92 0.96 -5.01
N GLN A 468 4.11 1.41 -5.43
CA GLN A 468 4.24 2.67 -6.16
C GLN A 468 3.86 2.46 -7.63
N ALA A 469 2.60 2.71 -7.96
CA ALA A 469 2.10 2.53 -9.31
C ALA A 469 2.66 3.54 -10.32
N ARG A 470 2.84 3.09 -11.57
CA ARG A 470 3.41 3.87 -12.67
C ARG A 470 2.83 3.44 -14.02
N LEU A 471 2.57 4.43 -14.87
CA LEU A 471 2.35 4.26 -16.29
C LEU A 471 3.64 4.68 -17.02
N THR A 472 4.01 3.98 -18.09
CA THR A 472 5.07 4.42 -19.00
C THR A 472 4.56 4.37 -20.44
N VAL A 473 4.50 5.51 -21.11
CA VAL A 473 4.07 5.64 -22.51
C VAL A 473 5.27 5.73 -23.45
N GLY A 474 5.14 5.14 -24.63
CA GLY A 474 6.19 5.07 -25.64
C GLY A 474 7.24 4.00 -25.35
N LEU A 475 7.23 2.96 -26.17
CA LEU A 475 8.05 1.77 -25.99
C LEU A 475 9.34 1.90 -26.81
N THR A 476 10.48 1.55 -26.20
CA THR A 476 11.78 1.50 -26.87
C THR A 476 12.29 0.06 -26.94
N PRO A 477 13.25 -0.28 -27.82
CA PRO A 477 13.85 -1.61 -27.87
C PRO A 477 14.41 -2.07 -26.52
N GLU A 478 15.03 -1.15 -25.77
CA GLU A 478 15.62 -1.41 -24.45
C GLU A 478 14.55 -1.65 -23.38
N LEU A 479 13.38 -1.04 -23.52
CA LEU A 479 12.23 -1.31 -22.63
C LEU A 479 11.58 -2.65 -22.96
N ARG A 480 11.37 -2.96 -24.26
CA ARG A 480 10.85 -4.26 -24.74
C ARG A 480 11.74 -5.43 -24.32
N ALA A 481 13.07 -5.25 -24.36
CA ALA A 481 14.05 -6.27 -23.97
C ALA A 481 14.01 -6.64 -22.47
N GLN A 482 13.32 -5.87 -21.62
CA GLN A 482 13.15 -6.18 -20.19
C GLN A 482 11.92 -7.07 -19.89
N PHE A 483 11.15 -7.45 -20.91
CA PHE A 483 9.92 -8.26 -20.79
C PHE A 483 10.15 -9.65 -21.43
N PRO A 484 10.30 -10.72 -20.62
CA PRO A 484 10.68 -12.04 -21.13
C PRO A 484 9.53 -12.80 -21.82
N TYR A 485 8.28 -12.54 -21.49
CA TYR A 485 7.11 -13.23 -22.04
C TYR A 485 6.32 -12.33 -22.98
N ALA A 486 5.78 -12.89 -24.08
CA ALA A 486 4.84 -12.17 -24.94
C ALA A 486 3.75 -13.09 -25.50
N VAL A 487 2.62 -12.49 -25.85
CA VAL A 487 1.40 -13.11 -26.38
C VAL A 487 0.94 -12.29 -27.58
N THR A 488 0.57 -12.95 -28.68
CA THR A 488 0.04 -12.26 -29.87
C THR A 488 -1.35 -11.69 -29.60
N LEU A 489 -1.62 -10.48 -30.09
CA LEU A 489 -2.94 -9.85 -30.02
C LEU A 489 -3.73 -10.05 -31.33
N ASP A 490 -4.98 -10.48 -31.20
CA ASP A 490 -5.97 -10.52 -32.28
C ASP A 490 -6.35 -9.10 -32.72
N ARG A 491 -6.18 -8.82 -34.02
CA ARG A 491 -6.37 -7.49 -34.62
C ARG A 491 -7.79 -7.29 -35.14
N ILE A 492 -8.24 -6.04 -35.21
CA ILE A 492 -9.42 -5.67 -35.99
C ILE A 492 -8.95 -5.11 -37.33
N ASP A 493 -9.08 -5.91 -38.40
CA ASP A 493 -8.61 -5.54 -39.74
C ASP A 493 -9.19 -4.20 -40.22
N ASP A 494 -8.37 -3.43 -40.95
CA ASP A 494 -8.66 -2.09 -41.50
C ASP A 494 -9.12 -1.01 -40.49
N VAL A 495 -9.00 -1.24 -39.18
CA VAL A 495 -9.32 -0.25 -38.13
C VAL A 495 -8.05 0.29 -37.46
N PHE A 496 -7.90 1.63 -37.46
CA PHE A 496 -6.72 2.34 -36.95
C PHE A 496 -7.10 3.47 -35.99
N TYR A 497 -6.22 3.80 -35.04
CA TYR A 497 -6.38 4.93 -34.12
C TYR A 497 -6.24 6.27 -34.88
N PRO A 498 -7.21 7.21 -34.78
CA PRO A 498 -7.32 8.35 -35.72
C PRO A 498 -6.08 9.24 -35.82
N THR A 499 -5.45 9.59 -34.69
CA THR A 499 -4.30 10.52 -34.66
C THR A 499 -2.97 9.86 -34.99
N SER A 500 -2.81 8.58 -34.67
CA SER A 500 -1.51 7.89 -34.69
C SER A 500 -1.33 6.89 -35.84
N GLY A 501 -2.42 6.49 -36.51
CA GLY A 501 -2.41 5.45 -37.54
C GLY A 501 -2.03 4.06 -37.02
N ARG A 502 -2.05 3.84 -35.69
CA ARG A 502 -1.72 2.56 -35.07
C ARG A 502 -2.86 1.56 -35.26
N GLN A 503 -2.52 0.28 -35.42
CA GLN A 503 -3.47 -0.83 -35.52
C GLN A 503 -4.35 -0.94 -34.27
N VAL A 504 -5.64 -1.18 -34.45
CA VAL A 504 -6.58 -1.50 -33.36
C VAL A 504 -6.67 -3.01 -33.16
N PHE A 505 -6.80 -3.43 -31.90
CA PHE A 505 -6.91 -4.84 -31.49
C PHE A 505 -8.26 -5.06 -30.81
N ASP A 506 -8.69 -6.32 -30.71
CA ASP A 506 -9.92 -6.65 -29.97
C ASP A 506 -9.77 -6.28 -28.48
N GLN A 507 -10.88 -6.01 -27.79
CA GLN A 507 -10.85 -5.76 -26.34
C GLN A 507 -10.52 -7.05 -25.55
N LEU A 508 -10.74 -8.22 -26.16
CA LEU A 508 -10.49 -9.56 -25.64
C LEU A 508 -9.48 -10.33 -26.53
N ALA A 509 -8.46 -9.62 -27.03
CA ALA A 509 -7.57 -10.03 -28.13
C ALA A 509 -6.62 -11.23 -27.89
N PHE A 510 -6.89 -12.11 -26.92
CA PHE A 510 -6.19 -13.37 -26.74
C PHE A 510 -6.99 -14.31 -25.82
N ALA A 511 -6.76 -15.62 -25.95
CA ALA A 511 -7.44 -16.66 -25.18
C ALA A 511 -6.44 -17.68 -24.58
N PRO A 512 -5.92 -17.45 -23.35
CA PRO A 512 -5.09 -18.40 -22.65
C PRO A 512 -5.93 -19.51 -21.99
N THR A 513 -5.32 -20.65 -21.70
CA THR A 513 -6.04 -21.81 -21.16
C THR A 513 -6.06 -21.78 -19.64
N TYR A 514 -7.26 -21.77 -19.05
CA TYR A 514 -7.47 -21.71 -17.60
C TYR A 514 -7.75 -23.10 -17.02
N THR A 515 -7.04 -23.49 -15.96
CA THR A 515 -7.25 -24.76 -15.24
C THR A 515 -7.28 -24.54 -13.73
N LEU A 516 -8.33 -25.02 -13.07
CA LEU A 516 -8.49 -25.04 -11.61
C LEU A 516 -8.21 -26.44 -11.07
N SER A 517 -7.54 -26.54 -9.92
CA SER A 517 -7.21 -27.82 -9.28
C SER A 517 -7.27 -27.77 -7.74
N LYS A 518 -7.72 -28.85 -7.10
CA LYS A 518 -7.82 -28.95 -5.63
C LYS A 518 -7.76 -30.40 -5.17
N GLY A 519 -6.64 -30.77 -4.54
CA GLY A 519 -6.28 -32.19 -4.38
C GLY A 519 -6.12 -32.85 -5.74
N ASP A 520 -6.53 -34.10 -5.87
CA ASP A 520 -6.41 -34.88 -7.11
C ASP A 520 -7.43 -34.50 -8.20
N ARG A 521 -8.33 -33.54 -7.91
CA ARG A 521 -9.34 -33.04 -8.87
C ARG A 521 -8.79 -31.86 -9.66
N SER A 522 -9.01 -31.86 -10.97
CA SER A 522 -8.69 -30.76 -11.89
C SER A 522 -9.83 -30.52 -12.89
N ARG A 523 -10.04 -29.26 -13.29
CA ARG A 523 -11.03 -28.83 -14.29
C ARG A 523 -10.42 -27.73 -15.16
N THR A 524 -10.18 -28.04 -16.42
CA THR A 524 -9.84 -27.03 -17.44
C THR A 524 -11.11 -26.36 -17.93
N LEU A 525 -11.11 -25.03 -17.94
CA LEU A 525 -12.23 -24.18 -18.38
C LEU A 525 -12.17 -23.87 -19.89
N GLY A 526 -11.07 -24.27 -20.54
CA GLY A 526 -10.77 -24.04 -21.95
C GLY A 526 -9.84 -22.83 -22.16
N PRO A 527 -9.47 -22.56 -23.43
CA PRO A 527 -9.00 -21.24 -23.82
C PRO A 527 -10.16 -20.25 -23.70
N LEU A 528 -10.01 -19.20 -22.89
CA LEU A 528 -11.06 -18.21 -22.65
C LEU A 528 -10.61 -16.81 -23.06
N GLN A 529 -11.43 -16.11 -23.85
CA GLN A 529 -11.22 -14.70 -24.18
C GLN A 529 -10.93 -13.89 -22.91
N THR A 530 -9.87 -13.09 -22.91
CA THR A 530 -9.34 -12.48 -21.68
C THR A 530 -9.24 -10.96 -21.74
N LEU A 531 -9.81 -10.28 -20.74
CA LEU A 531 -9.69 -8.85 -20.51
C LEU A 531 -8.66 -8.58 -19.41
N ILE A 532 -7.65 -7.76 -19.73
CA ILE A 532 -6.72 -7.21 -18.73
C ILE A 532 -7.32 -5.93 -18.16
N ASP A 533 -7.82 -6.01 -16.94
CA ASP A 533 -8.67 -4.99 -16.32
C ASP A 533 -8.02 -4.45 -15.03
N SER A 534 -7.93 -3.13 -14.91
CA SER A 534 -7.39 -2.45 -13.71
C SER A 534 -8.42 -1.63 -12.93
N GLY A 535 -9.65 -1.48 -13.44
CA GLY A 535 -10.79 -0.96 -12.70
C GLY A 535 -11.55 -2.06 -11.92
N ALA A 536 -11.43 -3.31 -12.36
CA ALA A 536 -11.96 -4.49 -11.68
C ALA A 536 -11.06 -4.91 -10.50
N PRO A 537 -11.57 -4.90 -9.26
CA PRO A 537 -10.75 -5.12 -8.07
C PRO A 537 -10.23 -6.55 -7.95
N SER A 538 -10.92 -7.56 -8.49
CA SER A 538 -10.50 -8.97 -8.43
C SER A 538 -10.85 -9.68 -9.73
N MET A 539 -10.15 -10.78 -10.02
CA MET A 539 -10.46 -11.67 -11.14
C MET A 539 -11.93 -12.11 -11.11
N SER A 540 -12.58 -12.09 -12.27
CA SER A 540 -13.94 -12.57 -12.49
C SER A 540 -13.93 -13.55 -13.66
N VAL A 541 -14.14 -14.83 -13.36
CA VAL A 541 -14.31 -15.91 -14.35
C VAL A 541 -15.79 -15.96 -14.74
N ARG A 542 -16.09 -15.78 -16.03
CA ARG A 542 -17.44 -15.51 -16.53
C ARG A 542 -17.89 -16.63 -17.45
N LEU A 543 -18.91 -17.37 -17.01
CA LEU A 543 -19.29 -18.65 -17.61
C LEU A 543 -20.80 -18.74 -17.97
N PRO A 544 -21.37 -17.77 -18.72
CA PRO A 544 -22.79 -17.77 -19.11
C PRO A 544 -23.23 -18.98 -19.95
N GLU A 545 -22.32 -19.59 -20.70
CA GLU A 545 -22.62 -20.69 -21.64
C GLU A 545 -22.28 -22.07 -21.05
N TRP A 546 -21.82 -22.12 -19.79
CA TRP A 546 -21.38 -23.35 -19.14
C TRP A 546 -22.57 -24.17 -18.62
N PRO A 547 -22.51 -25.52 -18.62
CA PRO A 547 -23.63 -26.35 -18.18
C PRO A 547 -24.16 -25.98 -16.79
N ALA A 548 -25.46 -25.66 -16.73
CA ALA A 548 -26.17 -25.26 -15.51
C ALA A 548 -26.20 -26.31 -14.39
N GLU A 549 -25.76 -27.53 -14.69
CA GLU A 549 -25.59 -28.65 -13.75
C GLU A 549 -24.27 -28.57 -12.96
N GLU A 550 -23.25 -27.85 -13.46
CA GLU A 550 -21.98 -27.58 -12.78
C GLU A 550 -21.41 -26.20 -13.21
N PRO A 551 -22.12 -25.08 -12.99
CA PRO A 551 -21.74 -23.76 -13.52
C PRO A 551 -20.40 -23.23 -12.98
N TYR A 552 -20.06 -23.59 -11.73
CA TYR A 552 -18.95 -23.00 -10.97
C TYR A 552 -18.08 -24.08 -10.32
N PRO A 553 -17.14 -24.70 -11.07
CA PRO A 553 -16.29 -25.75 -10.54
C PRO A 553 -15.40 -25.21 -9.40
N PHE A 554 -15.23 -26.04 -8.36
CA PHE A 554 -14.55 -25.67 -7.11
C PHE A 554 -15.15 -24.46 -6.37
N SER A 555 -16.47 -24.24 -6.48
CA SER A 555 -17.20 -23.30 -5.64
C SER A 555 -18.15 -24.01 -4.66
N SER A 556 -18.11 -23.60 -3.39
CA SER A 556 -19.09 -23.98 -2.35
C SER A 556 -20.20 -22.93 -2.16
N GLY A 557 -20.01 -21.70 -2.67
CA GLY A 557 -20.94 -20.58 -2.52
C GLY A 557 -21.54 -20.04 -3.82
N GLY A 558 -21.15 -20.57 -4.98
CA GLY A 558 -21.53 -20.09 -6.31
C GLY A 558 -20.69 -18.91 -6.80
N ASP A 559 -20.60 -17.84 -6.01
CA ASP A 559 -20.09 -16.54 -6.47
C ASP A 559 -18.55 -16.39 -6.50
N ALA A 560 -17.80 -17.39 -6.04
CA ALA A 560 -16.33 -17.37 -6.02
C ALA A 560 -15.71 -18.77 -6.04
N VAL A 561 -14.45 -18.88 -6.48
CA VAL A 561 -13.63 -20.09 -6.34
C VAL A 561 -13.25 -20.27 -4.86
N ASP A 562 -13.43 -21.47 -4.31
CA ASP A 562 -13.08 -21.77 -2.93
C ASP A 562 -11.58 -21.52 -2.64
N PRO A 563 -11.22 -20.89 -1.51
CA PRO A 563 -9.84 -20.81 -1.04
C PRO A 563 -9.11 -22.15 -0.99
N GLY A 564 -7.81 -22.13 -1.31
CA GLY A 564 -6.97 -23.33 -1.41
C GLY A 564 -7.07 -24.08 -2.74
N THR A 565 -7.88 -23.62 -3.69
CA THR A 565 -7.89 -24.10 -5.08
C THR A 565 -6.74 -23.45 -5.84
N ARG A 566 -5.90 -24.21 -6.55
CA ARG A 566 -4.86 -23.64 -7.42
C ARG A 566 -5.44 -23.31 -8.79
N LEU A 567 -5.22 -22.07 -9.24
CA LEU A 567 -5.37 -21.68 -10.64
C LEU A 567 -4.02 -21.88 -11.36
N THR A 568 -4.06 -22.37 -12.58
CA THR A 568 -2.97 -22.29 -13.57
C THR A 568 -3.54 -21.73 -14.86
N VAL A 569 -2.81 -20.80 -15.49
CA VAL A 569 -3.17 -20.12 -16.73
C VAL A 569 -2.01 -20.23 -17.69
N ASP A 570 -2.19 -21.01 -18.76
CA ASP A 570 -1.19 -21.23 -19.79
C ASP A 570 -1.43 -20.24 -20.95
N PHE A 571 -0.54 -19.25 -21.07
CA PHE A 571 -0.62 -18.24 -22.13
C PHE A 571 0.01 -18.73 -23.43
N PRO A 572 -0.64 -18.53 -24.60
CA PRO A 572 -0.07 -18.91 -25.89
C PRO A 572 1.12 -18.00 -26.24
N PRO A 573 2.35 -18.53 -26.34
CA PRO A 573 3.54 -17.70 -26.54
C PRO A 573 3.56 -17.11 -27.95
N ALA A 574 3.96 -15.85 -28.05
CA ALA A 574 4.29 -15.22 -29.32
C ALA A 574 5.52 -15.90 -29.97
N PRO A 575 5.64 -15.94 -31.31
CA PRO A 575 6.76 -16.60 -31.99
C PRO A 575 8.12 -16.14 -31.49
N GLY A 576 8.97 -17.09 -31.09
CA GLY A 576 10.31 -16.81 -30.57
C GLY A 576 10.37 -16.39 -29.09
N THR A 577 9.28 -16.45 -28.34
CA THR A 577 9.25 -16.15 -26.89
C THR A 577 8.96 -17.40 -26.05
N PRO A 578 9.45 -17.47 -24.79
CA PRO A 578 9.17 -18.59 -23.89
C PRO A 578 7.69 -18.63 -23.47
N PRO A 579 7.14 -19.83 -23.16
CA PRO A 579 5.80 -19.97 -22.61
C PRO A 579 5.69 -19.34 -21.21
N LEU A 580 4.51 -18.80 -20.90
CA LEU A 580 4.18 -18.29 -19.57
C LEU A 580 3.04 -19.13 -18.96
N ALA A 581 3.35 -19.80 -17.85
CA ALA A 581 2.36 -20.37 -16.95
C ALA A 581 2.23 -19.47 -15.72
N TRP A 582 1.09 -18.78 -15.59
CA TRP A 582 0.75 -18.02 -14.38
C TRP A 582 -0.01 -18.94 -13.42
N SER A 583 0.45 -19.07 -12.17
CA SER A 583 -0.24 -19.90 -11.19
C SER A 583 -0.20 -19.31 -9.79
N PHE A 584 -1.35 -19.31 -9.11
CA PHE A 584 -1.50 -18.92 -7.72
C PHE A 584 -2.55 -19.80 -7.02
N VAL A 585 -2.58 -19.75 -5.69
CA VAL A 585 -3.61 -20.42 -4.90
C VAL A 585 -4.69 -19.39 -4.56
N ALA A 586 -5.93 -19.69 -4.94
CA ALA A 586 -7.09 -18.84 -4.68
C ALA A 586 -7.29 -18.65 -3.17
N GLY A 587 -7.74 -17.45 -2.78
CA GLY A 587 -8.00 -17.07 -1.40
C GLY A 587 -9.06 -15.97 -1.29
N ASN A 588 -9.02 -15.24 -0.18
CA ASN A 588 -9.98 -14.18 0.13
C ASN A 588 -9.40 -12.76 -0.01
N ASP A 589 -8.12 -12.61 -0.38
CA ASP A 589 -7.52 -11.29 -0.57
C ASP A 589 -7.85 -10.78 -1.98
N GLY A 590 -8.73 -9.78 -2.03
CA GLY A 590 -9.08 -9.09 -3.28
C GLY A 590 -7.83 -8.53 -3.95
N SER A 591 -7.86 -8.38 -5.28
CA SER A 591 -6.73 -7.87 -6.09
C SER A 591 -5.45 -8.72 -6.10
N VAL A 592 -5.31 -9.71 -5.22
CA VAL A 592 -4.12 -10.56 -5.08
C VAL A 592 -4.45 -12.01 -5.41
N ASN A 593 -5.37 -12.64 -4.67
CA ASN A 593 -5.68 -14.07 -4.82
C ASN A 593 -7.17 -14.46 -4.83
N GLN A 594 -8.09 -13.51 -4.64
CA GLN A 594 -9.51 -13.77 -4.82
C GLN A 594 -9.85 -14.02 -6.30
N ILE A 595 -10.70 -15.02 -6.57
CA ILE A 595 -11.28 -15.28 -7.90
C ILE A 595 -12.80 -15.37 -7.73
N GLY A 596 -13.53 -14.39 -8.27
CA GLY A 596 -14.99 -14.39 -8.35
C GLY A 596 -15.51 -15.16 -9.56
N TYR A 597 -16.77 -15.60 -9.49
CA TYR A 597 -17.53 -16.17 -10.59
C TYR A 597 -18.64 -15.22 -11.03
N SER A 598 -19.17 -15.40 -12.25
CA SER A 598 -20.33 -14.67 -12.76
C SER A 598 -21.05 -15.45 -13.87
N SER A 599 -22.38 -15.46 -13.79
CA SER A 599 -23.29 -15.96 -14.84
C SER A 599 -23.51 -14.96 -15.98
N SER A 600 -23.00 -13.72 -15.84
CA SER A 600 -22.93 -12.75 -16.92
C SER A 600 -21.53 -12.74 -17.55
N SER A 601 -21.48 -12.56 -18.87
CA SER A 601 -20.25 -12.29 -19.64
C SER A 601 -19.67 -10.89 -19.40
N GLY A 602 -20.47 -9.97 -18.85
CA GLY A 602 -20.12 -8.55 -18.69
C GLY A 602 -20.66 -7.70 -19.83
N LYS A 603 -19.85 -6.77 -20.35
CA LYS A 603 -20.26 -5.81 -21.41
C LYS A 603 -19.47 -5.93 -22.72
N ALA A 604 -18.28 -6.53 -22.69
CA ALA A 604 -17.38 -6.61 -23.86
C ALA A 604 -17.66 -7.81 -24.80
N THR A 605 -18.34 -8.85 -24.33
CA THR A 605 -18.72 -10.04 -25.12
C THR A 605 -20.01 -10.63 -24.57
N THR A 606 -20.63 -11.54 -25.31
CA THR A 606 -21.78 -12.34 -24.85
C THR A 606 -21.37 -13.68 -24.24
N GLY A 607 -20.23 -14.25 -24.64
CA GLY A 607 -19.82 -15.62 -24.29
C GLY A 607 -18.84 -15.75 -23.11
N ASN A 608 -18.38 -16.98 -22.88
CA ASN A 608 -17.44 -17.31 -21.80
C ASN A 608 -16.11 -16.54 -21.91
N ASN A 609 -15.70 -15.88 -20.82
CA ASN A 609 -14.49 -15.05 -20.77
C ASN A 609 -13.88 -14.97 -19.36
N VAL A 610 -12.66 -14.43 -19.26
CA VAL A 610 -12.03 -14.08 -17.99
C VAL A 610 -11.68 -12.60 -17.97
N ASN A 611 -12.12 -11.91 -16.94
CA ASN A 611 -11.60 -10.61 -16.56
C ASN A 611 -10.55 -10.85 -15.49
N THR A 612 -9.28 -10.46 -15.72
CA THR A 612 -8.21 -10.79 -14.78
C THR A 612 -8.27 -10.00 -13.48
N GLY A 613 -8.90 -8.83 -13.50
CA GLY A 613 -8.73 -7.79 -12.49
C GLY A 613 -7.27 -7.51 -12.17
N LEU A 614 -7.07 -6.90 -10.99
CA LEU A 614 -5.75 -6.59 -10.44
C LEU A 614 -4.87 -7.83 -10.11
N ASN A 615 -5.41 -9.05 -10.08
CA ASN A 615 -4.65 -10.26 -9.75
C ASN A 615 -3.47 -10.51 -10.70
N LEU A 616 -3.59 -10.20 -12.00
CA LEU A 616 -2.45 -10.33 -12.93
C LEU A 616 -1.40 -9.25 -12.61
N TYR A 617 -1.86 -8.04 -12.32
CA TYR A 617 -1.01 -6.89 -12.03
C TYR A 617 -0.22 -7.02 -10.74
N ASP A 618 -0.74 -7.72 -9.73
CA ASP A 618 0.01 -8.03 -8.49
C ASP A 618 1.33 -8.78 -8.79
N MET A 619 1.31 -9.67 -9.78
CA MET A 619 2.42 -10.57 -10.11
C MET A 619 3.27 -10.11 -11.29
N PHE A 620 2.72 -9.31 -12.21
CA PHE A 620 3.38 -8.88 -13.44
C PHE A 620 3.24 -7.38 -13.72
N ASP A 621 4.34 -6.78 -14.19
CA ASP A 621 4.26 -5.57 -15.02
C ASP A 621 3.69 -5.99 -16.39
N VAL A 622 2.75 -5.20 -16.93
CA VAL A 622 2.05 -5.52 -18.19
C VAL A 622 2.36 -4.46 -19.24
N MET A 623 2.79 -4.88 -20.43
CA MET A 623 3.04 -4.01 -21.58
C MET A 623 2.04 -4.29 -22.71
N PHE A 624 1.36 -3.25 -23.15
CA PHE A 624 0.46 -3.22 -24.29
C PHE A 624 1.26 -2.72 -25.50
N ASP A 625 1.94 -3.64 -26.20
CA ASP A 625 2.89 -3.35 -27.29
C ASP A 625 2.17 -3.29 -28.66
N VAL A 626 1.34 -2.26 -28.81
CA VAL A 626 0.46 -1.99 -29.96
C VAL A 626 1.22 -1.90 -31.29
N GLU A 627 2.45 -1.38 -31.28
CA GLU A 627 3.33 -1.34 -32.45
C GLU A 627 3.84 -2.71 -32.89
N ALA A 628 3.97 -3.67 -31.98
CA ALA A 628 4.36 -5.05 -32.29
C ALA A 628 3.17 -6.02 -32.43
N GLY A 629 1.97 -5.61 -31.99
CA GLY A 629 0.80 -6.49 -31.88
C GLY A 629 0.93 -7.53 -30.78
N LEU A 630 1.55 -7.16 -29.64
CA LEU A 630 1.83 -8.08 -28.54
C LEU A 630 1.34 -7.55 -27.19
N LEU A 631 0.82 -8.42 -26.33
CA LEU A 631 0.88 -8.23 -24.89
C LEU A 631 2.24 -8.76 -24.41
N ARG A 632 2.97 -8.03 -23.56
CA ARG A 632 4.17 -8.57 -22.89
C ARG A 632 4.03 -8.54 -21.39
N LEU A 633 4.61 -9.54 -20.73
CA LEU A 633 4.47 -9.78 -19.30
C LEU A 633 5.84 -9.99 -18.65
N ARG A 634 5.99 -9.49 -17.42
CA ARG A 634 7.26 -9.43 -16.69
C ARG A 634 7.02 -9.57 -15.18
N PRO A 635 7.55 -10.61 -14.50
CA PRO A 635 7.37 -10.76 -13.06
C PRO A 635 7.91 -9.57 -12.27
N ASN A 636 7.16 -9.05 -11.29
CA ASN A 636 7.54 -7.85 -10.54
C ASN A 636 7.91 -8.12 -9.06
N GLY A 637 7.07 -8.86 -8.34
CA GLY A 637 7.20 -9.08 -6.89
C GLY A 637 6.12 -9.98 -6.28
N GLY A 638 4.85 -9.90 -6.71
CA GLY A 638 3.73 -10.57 -6.03
C GLY A 638 3.71 -12.10 -6.13
N ALA A 639 4.44 -12.68 -7.09
CA ALA A 639 4.63 -14.13 -7.18
C ALA A 639 5.72 -14.69 -6.25
N ALA A 640 6.60 -13.83 -5.69
CA ALA A 640 7.82 -14.23 -4.99
C ALA A 640 7.77 -13.90 -3.50
N THR A 641 8.45 -14.70 -2.67
CA THR A 641 8.44 -14.53 -1.20
C THR A 641 9.83 -14.41 -0.60
N VAL A 642 10.02 -13.48 0.35
CA VAL A 642 11.19 -13.42 1.23
C VAL A 642 10.83 -13.93 2.64
N VAL A 643 11.68 -14.78 3.23
CA VAL A 643 11.48 -15.37 4.57
C VAL A 643 12.60 -14.91 5.49
N LEU A 644 12.23 -14.22 6.59
CA LEU A 644 13.17 -13.49 7.45
C LEU A 644 12.86 -13.69 8.95
N GLY A 645 13.92 -13.98 9.70
CA GLY A 645 13.99 -13.74 11.14
C GLY A 645 14.36 -12.28 11.45
N SER A 646 15.05 -12.06 12.58
CA SER A 646 15.46 -10.70 12.97
C SER A 646 16.55 -10.11 12.06
N VAL A 647 16.41 -8.83 11.68
CA VAL A 647 17.31 -8.11 10.74
C VAL A 647 17.78 -6.79 11.35
N THR A 648 19.10 -6.59 11.46
CA THR A 648 19.70 -5.34 11.97
C THR A 648 20.64 -4.69 10.95
N THR A 649 20.27 -3.49 10.51
CA THR A 649 21.00 -2.61 9.61
C THR A 649 21.22 -1.23 10.26
N LEU A 650 22.12 -0.41 9.69
CA LEU A 650 22.25 1.03 9.97
C LEU A 650 21.82 1.91 8.78
N GLY A 651 21.03 1.31 7.89
CA GLY A 651 20.53 1.85 6.63
C GLY A 651 19.23 1.13 6.24
N PRO A 652 18.68 1.42 5.06
CA PRO A 652 17.36 0.91 4.66
C PRO A 652 17.25 -0.62 4.70
N GLN A 653 16.02 -1.07 4.94
CA GLN A 653 15.56 -2.44 4.69
C GLN A 653 14.42 -2.38 3.68
N SER A 654 14.53 -3.11 2.58
CA SER A 654 13.56 -3.06 1.47
C SER A 654 13.31 -4.45 0.92
N TYR A 655 12.04 -4.87 0.89
CA TYR A 655 11.62 -6.21 0.52
C TYR A 655 10.61 -6.12 -0.62
N GLY A 656 11.10 -6.15 -1.86
CA GLY A 656 10.34 -6.00 -3.12
C GLY A 656 9.54 -7.23 -3.52
N GLN A 657 8.98 -7.95 -2.55
CA GLN A 657 8.39 -9.30 -2.63
C GLN A 657 7.28 -9.40 -1.57
N ASN A 658 6.47 -10.47 -1.60
CA ASN A 658 5.73 -10.89 -0.41
C ASN A 658 6.71 -11.28 0.71
N ALA A 659 6.31 -11.17 1.97
CA ALA A 659 7.23 -11.34 3.10
C ALA A 659 6.66 -12.24 4.21
N VAL A 660 7.46 -13.18 4.68
CA VAL A 660 7.21 -13.97 5.89
C VAL A 660 8.16 -13.49 6.97
N LEU A 661 7.62 -12.87 8.03
CA LEU A 661 8.38 -12.13 9.03
C LEU A 661 8.19 -12.71 10.44
N GLY A 662 9.27 -12.74 11.22
CA GLY A 662 9.22 -12.90 12.68
C GLY A 662 10.38 -12.21 13.40
N GLY A 663 10.14 -11.70 14.60
CA GLY A 663 11.18 -11.08 15.44
C GLY A 663 11.43 -9.59 15.14
N VAL A 664 12.68 -9.12 15.31
CA VAL A 664 12.96 -7.69 15.43
C VAL A 664 13.77 -7.14 14.24
N TYR A 665 13.26 -6.06 13.65
CA TYR A 665 13.78 -5.38 12.47
C TYR A 665 14.27 -3.99 12.85
N ARG A 666 15.58 -3.74 12.77
CA ARG A 666 16.25 -2.50 13.21
C ARG A 666 16.96 -1.82 12.06
N THR A 667 16.59 -0.59 11.73
CA THR A 667 17.19 0.15 10.58
C THR A 667 18.20 1.23 10.96
N GLY A 668 18.35 1.51 12.26
CA GLY A 668 19.24 2.58 12.74
C GLY A 668 18.78 4.00 12.40
N GLY A 669 17.48 4.23 12.19
CA GLY A 669 16.92 5.55 11.86
C GLY A 669 16.57 5.75 10.39
N ARG A 670 16.29 4.66 9.65
CA ARG A 670 16.21 4.64 8.17
C ARG A 670 14.98 3.84 7.68
N PRO A 671 14.55 3.97 6.42
CA PRO A 671 13.32 3.36 5.96
C PRO A 671 13.28 1.82 6.11
N PHE A 672 12.10 1.31 6.48
CA PHE A 672 11.70 -0.09 6.33
C PHE A 672 10.55 -0.16 5.33
N ALA A 673 10.62 -1.05 4.35
CA ALA A 673 9.55 -1.24 3.37
C ALA A 673 9.37 -2.72 2.99
N VAL A 674 8.12 -3.19 2.98
CA VAL A 674 7.68 -4.41 2.29
C VAL A 674 6.75 -4.00 1.15
N SER A 675 6.96 -4.59 -0.04
CA SER A 675 6.21 -4.28 -1.26
C SER A 675 5.04 -5.25 -1.54
N GLY A 676 5.06 -6.46 -1.00
CA GLY A 676 3.99 -7.46 -1.15
C GLY A 676 3.15 -7.69 0.11
N ALA A 677 2.29 -8.70 0.05
CA ALA A 677 1.56 -9.20 1.21
C ALA A 677 2.52 -9.75 2.28
N THR A 678 2.15 -9.63 3.54
CA THR A 678 2.97 -10.00 4.70
C THR A 678 2.28 -11.04 5.56
N THR A 679 2.99 -12.12 5.90
CA THR A 679 2.56 -13.10 6.91
C THR A 679 3.47 -13.02 8.12
N LEU A 680 2.90 -12.83 9.31
CA LEU A 680 3.63 -12.87 10.58
C LEU A 680 3.62 -14.31 11.11
N VAL A 681 4.80 -14.91 11.26
CA VAL A 681 5.01 -16.26 11.83
C VAL A 681 5.48 -16.22 13.29
N ALA A 682 5.73 -15.03 13.81
CA ALA A 682 6.01 -14.74 15.22
C ALA A 682 5.75 -13.25 15.49
N ASP A 683 5.68 -12.88 16.78
CA ASP A 683 5.68 -11.48 17.21
C ASP A 683 6.77 -10.67 16.50
N THR A 684 6.37 -9.56 15.89
CA THR A 684 7.21 -8.77 14.98
C THR A 684 7.31 -7.33 15.45
N VAL A 685 8.54 -6.82 15.57
CA VAL A 685 8.83 -5.46 16.04
C VAL A 685 9.70 -4.71 15.02
N VAL A 686 9.19 -3.61 14.46
CA VAL A 686 9.92 -2.76 13.51
C VAL A 686 10.43 -1.49 14.21
N GLU A 687 11.71 -1.47 14.55
CA GLU A 687 12.40 -0.35 15.18
C GLU A 687 13.11 0.54 14.14
N ALA A 688 12.32 1.37 13.44
CA ALA A 688 12.83 2.29 12.43
C ALA A 688 13.28 3.66 12.99
N ALA A 689 12.85 4.00 14.21
CA ALA A 689 13.24 5.14 15.05
C ALA A 689 13.02 6.56 14.47
N ALA A 690 13.64 6.89 13.35
CA ALA A 690 13.50 8.15 12.60
C ALA A 690 13.29 7.92 11.09
N GLY A 691 13.27 6.66 10.64
CA GLY A 691 12.92 6.29 9.27
C GLY A 691 11.46 5.88 9.15
N ALA A 692 10.87 6.13 7.98
CA ALA A 692 9.51 5.71 7.67
C ALA A 692 9.36 4.18 7.64
N VAL A 693 8.15 3.69 7.88
CA VAL A 693 7.79 2.27 7.82
C VAL A 693 6.61 2.12 6.87
N THR A 694 6.74 1.29 5.83
CA THR A 694 5.67 1.04 4.87
C THR A 694 5.44 -0.47 4.71
N PHE A 695 4.19 -0.89 4.86
CA PHE A 695 3.67 -2.15 4.35
C PHE A 695 2.63 -1.80 3.28
N THR A 696 2.87 -2.21 2.05
CA THR A 696 1.95 -1.96 0.92
C THR A 696 0.85 -3.01 0.85
N GLY A 697 1.21 -4.30 0.90
CA GLY A 697 0.28 -5.41 0.96
C GLY A 697 -0.43 -5.55 2.31
N ALA A 698 -1.41 -6.46 2.36
CA ALA A 698 -2.11 -6.84 3.59
C ALA A 698 -1.15 -7.54 4.59
N ILE A 699 -1.50 -7.55 5.87
CA ILE A 699 -0.70 -8.19 6.93
C ILE A 699 -1.53 -9.18 7.73
N ASP A 700 -1.36 -10.49 7.49
CA ASP A 700 -2.06 -11.57 8.20
C ASP A 700 -1.12 -12.33 9.16
N GLY A 701 -1.69 -13.00 10.17
CA GLY A 701 -0.96 -13.95 11.04
C GLY A 701 -0.98 -15.38 10.48
N THR A 702 -0.37 -16.35 11.18
CA THR A 702 -0.63 -17.78 10.89
C THR A 702 -1.84 -18.30 11.65
N THR A 703 -2.10 -17.75 12.83
CA THR A 703 -3.16 -18.20 13.73
C THR A 703 -3.98 -17.00 14.20
N ALA A 704 -5.31 -17.06 14.09
CA ALA A 704 -6.17 -15.94 14.45
C ALA A 704 -6.02 -15.54 15.93
N GLY A 705 -5.42 -14.38 16.18
CA GLY A 705 -5.07 -13.89 17.51
C GLY A 705 -3.72 -14.34 18.07
N GLY A 706 -2.85 -14.96 17.25
CA GLY A 706 -1.54 -15.49 17.63
C GLY A 706 -0.43 -14.44 17.67
N GLU A 707 -0.07 -13.88 16.51
CA GLU A 707 1.10 -13.00 16.35
C GLU A 707 0.76 -11.51 16.50
N SER A 708 1.63 -10.73 17.13
CA SER A 708 1.49 -9.27 17.26
C SER A 708 2.46 -8.46 16.39
N LEU A 709 2.08 -7.22 16.10
CA LEU A 709 2.91 -6.25 15.35
C LEU A 709 3.11 -4.96 16.16
N GLU A 710 4.36 -4.62 16.47
CA GLU A 710 4.73 -3.32 17.04
C GLU A 710 5.63 -2.53 16.08
N VAL A 711 5.25 -1.28 15.77
CA VAL A 711 6.05 -0.38 14.92
C VAL A 711 6.51 0.83 15.73
N ARG A 712 7.82 1.10 15.73
CA ARG A 712 8.46 2.22 16.44
C ARG A 712 9.11 3.20 15.46
N SER A 713 8.43 4.29 15.12
CA SER A 713 8.89 5.32 14.19
C SER A 713 8.37 6.73 14.50
N ARG A 714 9.32 7.69 14.61
CA ARG A 714 9.02 9.13 14.65
C ARG A 714 8.83 9.76 13.26
N ALA A 715 8.61 8.94 12.23
CA ALA A 715 8.36 9.38 10.86
C ALA A 715 6.95 8.92 10.41
N ALA A 716 6.74 8.69 9.12
CA ALA A 716 5.49 8.13 8.64
C ALA A 716 5.48 6.59 8.76
N THR A 717 4.48 6.05 9.46
CA THR A 717 4.10 4.63 9.40
C THR A 717 2.90 4.49 8.47
N ARG A 718 2.94 3.56 7.52
CA ARG A 718 1.88 3.35 6.52
C ARG A 718 1.54 1.86 6.41
N PHE A 719 0.28 1.55 6.72
CA PHE A 719 -0.38 0.28 6.39
C PHE A 719 -1.37 0.60 5.27
N VAL A 720 -0.99 0.26 4.04
CA VAL A 720 -1.65 0.76 2.82
C VAL A 720 -2.89 -0.09 2.47
N ARG A 721 -2.81 -1.40 2.68
CA ARG A 721 -3.91 -2.37 2.66
C ARG A 721 -4.23 -2.84 4.11
N PRO A 722 -5.35 -3.56 4.35
CA PRO A 722 -5.79 -3.91 5.70
C PRO A 722 -4.84 -4.83 6.48
N ILE A 723 -4.89 -4.71 7.81
CA ILE A 723 -4.24 -5.64 8.74
C ILE A 723 -5.25 -6.73 9.13
N GLY A 724 -4.86 -8.00 9.08
CA GLY A 724 -5.66 -9.15 9.49
C GLY A 724 -6.91 -9.50 8.66
N PRO A 725 -7.04 -9.16 7.35
CA PRO A 725 -8.27 -9.41 6.60
C PRO A 725 -8.63 -10.90 6.48
N THR A 726 -7.62 -11.80 6.49
CA THR A 726 -7.83 -13.26 6.42
C THR A 726 -7.62 -13.93 7.77
N VAL A 727 -6.56 -13.54 8.49
CA VAL A 727 -6.13 -14.11 9.77
C VAL A 727 -5.82 -12.97 10.74
N PRO A 728 -6.82 -12.51 11.52
CA PRO A 728 -6.68 -11.38 12.45
C PRO A 728 -5.51 -11.53 13.43
N LEU A 729 -4.68 -10.50 13.56
CA LEU A 729 -3.51 -10.52 14.45
C LEU A 729 -3.90 -10.58 15.93
N ALA A 730 -2.95 -10.91 16.81
CA ALA A 730 -3.10 -10.75 18.24
C ALA A 730 -3.35 -9.28 18.60
N SER A 731 -2.48 -8.37 18.18
CA SER A 731 -2.62 -6.92 18.38
C SER A 731 -1.73 -6.14 17.41
N VAL A 732 -2.07 -4.88 17.15
CA VAL A 732 -1.20 -3.92 16.46
C VAL A 732 -0.96 -2.69 17.32
N ARG A 733 0.29 -2.23 17.39
CA ARG A 733 0.71 -1.08 18.19
C ARG A 733 1.70 -0.20 17.43
N THR A 734 1.52 1.13 17.51
CA THR A 734 2.56 2.10 17.13
C THR A 734 3.04 2.88 18.35
N ASP A 735 4.27 3.39 18.31
CA ASP A 735 4.77 4.32 19.31
C ASP A 735 4.19 5.73 19.12
N ALA A 736 4.79 6.74 19.76
CA ALA A 736 4.30 8.11 19.73
C ALA A 736 5.40 9.08 19.33
N GLY A 737 5.17 9.81 18.25
CA GLY A 737 6.00 10.94 17.82
C GLY A 737 6.14 11.07 16.30
N GLY A 738 5.58 10.14 15.53
CA GLY A 738 5.46 10.19 14.09
C GLY A 738 4.03 10.46 13.64
N SER A 739 3.65 9.84 12.52
CA SER A 739 2.28 9.78 12.05
C SER A 739 1.97 8.43 11.42
N THR A 740 0.87 7.81 11.82
CA THR A 740 0.41 6.53 11.27
C THR A 740 -0.74 6.74 10.30
N ALA A 741 -0.75 6.02 9.18
CA ALA A 741 -1.90 5.89 8.28
C ALA A 741 -2.23 4.40 8.13
N VAL A 742 -3.51 4.04 8.27
CA VAL A 742 -3.96 2.64 8.27
C VAL A 742 -5.33 2.50 7.58
N SER A 743 -5.42 1.53 6.68
CA SER A 743 -6.62 1.20 5.88
C SER A 743 -7.33 -0.03 6.44
N GLY A 744 -7.88 0.10 7.65
CA GLY A 744 -8.55 -0.98 8.39
C GLY A 744 -7.61 -1.94 9.11
N ALA A 745 -8.12 -2.58 10.16
CA ALA A 745 -7.40 -3.59 10.94
C ALA A 745 -8.35 -4.52 11.71
N ALA A 746 -8.13 -5.84 11.62
CA ALA A 746 -8.79 -6.85 12.42
C ALA A 746 -7.81 -7.51 13.42
N THR A 747 -8.18 -7.53 14.70
CA THR A 747 -7.36 -8.12 15.78
C THR A 747 -8.20 -8.86 16.82
N SER A 748 -7.60 -9.85 17.49
CA SER A 748 -8.25 -10.54 18.63
C SER A 748 -8.07 -9.79 19.97
N HIS A 749 -7.02 -8.98 20.10
CA HIS A 749 -6.75 -8.10 21.25
C HIS A 749 -6.52 -6.64 20.77
N ASP A 750 -5.75 -5.84 21.53
CA ASP A 750 -5.66 -4.38 21.39
C ASP A 750 -5.31 -3.86 19.98
N GLN A 751 -5.85 -2.69 19.64
CA GLN A 751 -5.31 -1.78 18.62
C GLN A 751 -4.90 -0.46 19.28
N VAL A 752 -3.64 -0.06 19.12
CA VAL A 752 -3.11 1.18 19.72
C VAL A 752 -2.28 1.97 18.71
N TYR A 753 -2.82 3.09 18.24
CA TYR A 753 -2.14 4.01 17.35
C TYR A 753 -1.78 5.27 18.15
N ALA A 754 -0.60 5.30 18.78
CA ALA A 754 -0.26 6.37 19.73
C ALA A 754 0.18 7.68 19.04
N ASP A 755 0.43 7.64 17.73
CA ASP A 755 0.72 8.79 16.87
C ASP A 755 -0.50 9.66 16.52
N ARG A 756 -0.23 10.77 15.81
CA ARG A 756 -1.22 11.37 14.89
C ARG A 756 -1.62 10.31 13.86
N THR A 757 -2.90 9.99 13.76
CA THR A 757 -3.37 8.83 12.97
C THR A 757 -4.34 9.25 11.87
N THR A 758 -4.19 8.68 10.67
CA THR A 758 -5.19 8.72 9.59
C THR A 758 -5.86 7.35 9.49
N LEU A 759 -7.19 7.33 9.56
CA LEU A 759 -8.03 6.13 9.52
C LEU A 759 -8.84 6.08 8.21
N ALA A 760 -8.95 4.89 7.63
CA ALA A 760 -9.88 4.55 6.56
C ALA A 760 -10.41 3.12 6.81
N GLY A 761 -11.65 2.84 6.45
CA GLY A 761 -12.24 1.49 6.54
C GLY A 761 -12.58 1.01 7.96
N THR A 762 -12.56 -0.30 8.16
CA THR A 762 -13.09 -0.97 9.36
C THR A 762 -11.99 -1.42 10.33
N PHE A 763 -12.19 -1.12 11.61
CA PHE A 763 -11.28 -1.43 12.71
C PHE A 763 -11.96 -2.35 13.72
N GLY A 764 -11.84 -3.66 13.51
CA GLY A 764 -12.45 -4.70 14.33
C GLY A 764 -11.50 -5.25 15.40
N THR A 765 -11.89 -5.16 16.67
CA THR A 765 -11.21 -5.81 17.78
C THR A 765 -12.14 -6.81 18.47
N ARG A 766 -11.68 -8.03 18.73
CA ARG A 766 -12.47 -8.95 19.58
C ARG A 766 -12.44 -8.48 21.04
N ARG A 767 -11.41 -8.86 21.79
CA ARG A 767 -11.35 -8.70 23.26
C ARG A 767 -10.47 -7.56 23.76
N GLY A 768 -9.83 -6.81 22.86
CA GLY A 768 -8.94 -5.69 23.19
C GLY A 768 -9.60 -4.33 22.95
N ARG A 769 -8.97 -3.25 23.44
CA ARG A 769 -9.48 -1.89 23.21
C ARG A 769 -9.08 -1.36 21.82
N PHE A 770 -9.83 -0.39 21.32
CA PHE A 770 -9.37 0.52 20.26
C PHE A 770 -8.90 1.85 20.86
N ALA A 771 -7.68 2.29 20.52
CA ALA A 771 -7.12 3.53 21.06
C ALA A 771 -6.29 4.32 20.04
N VAL A 772 -6.64 5.59 19.82
CA VAL A 772 -5.82 6.58 19.12
C VAL A 772 -5.30 7.63 20.11
N GLY A 773 -3.98 7.74 20.23
CA GLY A 773 -3.30 8.60 21.20
C GLY A 773 -3.10 10.05 20.73
N GLY A 774 -2.81 10.25 19.44
CA GLY A 774 -2.66 11.58 18.85
C GLY A 774 -3.96 12.13 18.25
N PRO A 775 -3.87 13.23 17.48
CA PRO A 775 -4.97 13.71 16.64
C PRO A 775 -5.29 12.71 15.53
N ALA A 776 -6.57 12.45 15.31
CA ALA A 776 -7.10 11.56 14.28
C ALA A 776 -7.62 12.32 13.06
N ARG A 777 -7.47 11.75 11.86
CA ARG A 777 -8.19 12.16 10.64
C ARG A 777 -8.91 10.96 10.01
N LEU A 778 -10.16 11.15 9.59
CA LEU A 778 -10.87 10.22 8.72
C LEU A 778 -10.51 10.52 7.25
N ALA A 779 -10.16 9.49 6.49
CA ALA A 779 -9.84 9.55 5.06
C ALA A 779 -10.85 8.78 4.18
N SER A 780 -11.64 7.89 4.76
CA SER A 780 -12.87 7.34 4.20
C SER A 780 -13.93 7.20 5.30
N GLN A 781 -15.12 6.70 4.97
CA GLN A 781 -16.07 6.25 5.99
C GLN A 781 -15.39 5.21 6.90
N THR A 782 -15.52 5.39 8.21
CA THR A 782 -14.76 4.62 9.19
C THR A 782 -15.70 3.91 10.16
N TRP A 783 -15.43 2.63 10.40
CA TRP A 783 -16.13 1.79 11.38
C TRP A 783 -15.13 1.37 12.46
N VAL A 784 -15.54 1.42 13.73
CA VAL A 784 -14.80 0.83 14.86
C VAL A 784 -15.72 -0.16 15.57
N GLU A 785 -15.31 -1.42 15.64
CA GLU A 785 -16.15 -2.53 16.11
C GLU A 785 -15.44 -3.29 17.21
N THR A 786 -16.07 -3.42 18.38
CA THR A 786 -15.45 -4.04 19.56
C THR A 786 -16.41 -4.94 20.33
N GLU A 787 -16.04 -6.17 20.71
CA GLU A 787 -16.88 -7.09 21.50
C GLU A 787 -16.98 -6.65 22.99
N GLY A 788 -17.64 -5.52 23.24
CA GLY A 788 -17.79 -4.92 24.58
C GLY A 788 -16.55 -4.16 25.12
N ALA A 789 -15.49 -4.00 24.33
CA ALA A 789 -14.25 -3.36 24.79
C ALA A 789 -14.26 -1.82 24.64
N PRO A 790 -13.40 -1.06 25.36
CA PRO A 790 -13.40 0.40 25.27
C PRO A 790 -12.87 0.94 23.93
N VAL A 791 -13.41 2.10 23.52
CA VAL A 791 -12.98 2.85 22.32
C VAL A 791 -12.52 4.24 22.75
N SER A 792 -11.38 4.72 22.24
CA SER A 792 -10.82 6.00 22.68
C SER A 792 -10.08 6.78 21.59
N PHE A 793 -10.37 8.08 21.53
CA PHE A 793 -9.68 9.08 20.72
C PHE A 793 -9.20 10.20 21.65
N ALA A 794 -7.90 10.27 21.95
CA ALA A 794 -7.37 11.22 22.92
C ALA A 794 -7.16 12.64 22.34
N GLY A 795 -6.75 12.74 21.07
CA GLY A 795 -6.60 14.01 20.36
C GLY A 795 -7.91 14.58 19.77
N THR A 796 -7.79 15.54 18.85
CA THR A 796 -8.92 15.97 17.99
C THR A 796 -9.24 14.89 16.95
N LEU A 797 -10.42 14.95 16.35
CA LEU A 797 -10.87 14.05 15.29
C LEU A 797 -11.50 14.89 14.16
N ASP A 798 -10.99 14.81 12.94
CA ASP A 798 -11.39 15.65 11.80
C ASP A 798 -11.54 14.83 10.50
N GLY A 799 -12.37 15.27 9.54
CA GLY A 799 -12.45 14.69 8.19
C GLY A 799 -13.88 14.52 7.70
N ALA A 800 -14.15 14.83 6.43
CA ALA A 800 -15.49 14.93 5.84
C ALA A 800 -16.13 13.56 5.50
N PHE A 801 -16.13 12.65 6.48
CA PHE A 801 -16.68 11.29 6.38
C PHE A 801 -17.44 10.92 7.65
N PRO A 802 -18.33 9.92 7.63
CA PRO A 802 -18.95 9.39 8.85
C PRO A 802 -18.00 8.55 9.70
N LEU A 803 -18.24 8.55 11.02
CA LEU A 803 -17.69 7.57 11.95
C LEU A 803 -18.82 6.78 12.62
N SER A 804 -18.81 5.47 12.44
CA SER A 804 -19.68 4.52 13.13
C SER A 804 -18.88 3.76 14.20
N ILE A 805 -19.41 3.64 15.41
CA ILE A 805 -18.78 2.85 16.48
C ILE A 805 -19.79 1.85 17.06
N PHE A 806 -19.46 0.57 16.95
CA PHE A 806 -20.15 -0.54 17.62
C PHE A 806 -19.30 -1.03 18.81
N SER A 807 -19.90 -1.12 19.99
CA SER A 807 -19.17 -1.54 21.20
C SER A 807 -19.95 -2.49 22.12
N GLY A 808 -20.76 -3.36 21.55
CA GLY A 808 -21.44 -4.47 22.25
C GLY A 808 -21.03 -5.83 21.69
N ASP A 809 -21.68 -6.90 22.15
CA ASP A 809 -21.42 -8.28 21.71
C ASP A 809 -22.70 -9.12 21.50
N GLY A 810 -23.85 -8.44 21.34
CA GLY A 810 -25.18 -9.07 21.34
C GLY A 810 -25.84 -9.15 22.71
N GLY A 811 -25.11 -8.91 23.81
CA GLY A 811 -25.65 -8.79 25.17
C GLY A 811 -25.10 -9.79 26.18
N GLU A 812 -24.05 -10.55 25.85
CA GLU A 812 -23.36 -11.43 26.80
C GLU A 812 -22.47 -10.63 27.78
N ARG A 813 -22.02 -9.43 27.39
CA ARG A 813 -21.13 -8.57 28.19
C ARG A 813 -21.66 -7.15 28.37
N PRO A 814 -21.24 -6.46 29.44
CA PRO A 814 -21.35 -5.01 29.49
C PRO A 814 -20.62 -4.37 28.30
N ALA A 815 -21.31 -3.45 27.63
CA ALA A 815 -20.77 -2.73 26.49
C ALA A 815 -19.56 -1.84 26.83
N GLY A 816 -18.81 -1.49 25.79
CA GLY A 816 -17.65 -0.61 25.86
C GLY A 816 -18.01 0.83 26.21
N ALA A 817 -17.03 1.54 26.79
CA ALA A 817 -17.11 2.99 26.96
C ALA A 817 -16.31 3.69 25.83
N ILE A 818 -16.97 4.61 25.14
CA ILE A 818 -16.44 5.42 24.04
C ILE A 818 -16.01 6.78 24.59
N ARG A 819 -14.77 7.21 24.35
CA ARG A 819 -14.22 8.46 24.91
C ARG A 819 -13.51 9.33 23.87
N PHE A 820 -14.00 10.56 23.70
CA PHE A 820 -13.38 11.62 22.91
C PHE A 820 -12.75 12.68 23.84
N GLY A 821 -11.43 12.77 23.83
CA GLY A 821 -10.64 13.70 24.64
C GLY A 821 -10.55 15.11 24.03
N GLY A 822 -10.29 15.19 22.72
CA GLY A 822 -10.26 16.44 21.97
C GLY A 822 -11.58 16.78 21.26
N ALA A 823 -11.57 17.88 20.51
CA ALA A 823 -12.70 18.35 19.72
C ALA A 823 -12.90 17.49 18.46
N ILE A 824 -14.16 17.26 18.10
CA ILE A 824 -14.58 16.58 16.87
C ILE A 824 -14.95 17.65 15.83
N GLY A 825 -14.42 17.54 14.62
CA GLY A 825 -14.75 18.39 13.47
C GLY A 825 -14.26 19.84 13.54
N ARG A 826 -13.18 20.10 14.30
CA ARG A 826 -12.66 21.46 14.54
C ARG A 826 -12.10 22.14 13.29
N HIS A 827 -11.44 21.37 12.44
CA HIS A 827 -10.75 21.81 11.22
C HIS A 827 -11.41 21.24 9.96
N THR A 828 -12.05 20.07 10.06
CA THR A 828 -12.91 19.52 9.00
C THR A 828 -14.06 18.78 9.68
N PRO A 829 -15.31 19.29 9.63
CA PRO A 829 -16.47 18.64 10.22
C PRO A 829 -16.61 17.18 9.78
N LEU A 830 -17.12 16.30 10.65
CA LEU A 830 -17.46 14.94 10.23
C LEU A 830 -18.82 14.92 9.53
N ALA A 831 -18.98 13.99 8.58
CA ALA A 831 -20.20 13.82 7.79
C ALA A 831 -21.20 12.85 8.45
N GLY A 832 -21.04 12.54 9.73
CA GLY A 832 -21.92 11.67 10.52
C GLY A 832 -21.20 11.08 11.73
N LEU A 833 -21.95 10.77 12.79
CA LEU A 833 -21.42 10.17 14.01
C LEU A 833 -22.46 9.23 14.65
N ALA A 834 -22.24 7.92 14.55
CA ALA A 834 -23.17 6.90 15.01
C ALA A 834 -22.60 6.02 16.13
N PHE A 835 -23.43 5.72 17.15
CA PHE A 835 -23.06 4.84 18.26
C PHE A 835 -24.08 3.71 18.42
N THR A 836 -23.62 2.47 18.24
CA THR A 836 -24.43 1.26 18.35
C THR A 836 -23.97 0.44 19.55
N SER A 837 -24.91 0.18 20.46
CA SER A 837 -24.70 -0.60 21.71
C SER A 837 -23.50 -0.17 22.60
N PRO A 838 -23.20 1.12 22.86
CA PRO A 838 -22.23 1.52 23.88
C PRO A 838 -22.81 1.55 25.30
N ALA A 839 -21.96 1.40 26.32
CA ALA A 839 -22.35 1.63 27.73
C ALA A 839 -22.32 3.12 28.11
N GLU A 840 -21.30 3.85 27.65
CA GLU A 840 -21.13 5.29 27.89
C GLU A 840 -20.38 5.93 26.71
N VAL A 841 -20.88 7.05 26.18
CA VAL A 841 -20.18 7.89 25.20
C VAL A 841 -19.89 9.24 25.85
N THR A 842 -18.63 9.55 26.13
CA THR A 842 -18.22 10.86 26.67
C THR A 842 -17.53 11.71 25.59
N ALA A 843 -18.05 12.91 25.34
CA ALA A 843 -17.39 13.96 24.56
C ALA A 843 -17.37 15.28 25.35
N ARG A 844 -16.17 15.71 25.77
CA ARG A 844 -15.98 16.87 26.68
C ARG A 844 -15.70 18.18 25.94
N ALA A 845 -15.16 18.10 24.73
CA ALA A 845 -14.93 19.24 23.85
C ALA A 845 -16.09 19.41 22.85
N THR A 846 -15.97 20.41 21.97
CA THR A 846 -16.97 20.70 20.93
C THR A 846 -17.07 19.58 19.89
N VAL A 847 -18.28 19.32 19.40
CA VAL A 847 -18.56 18.37 18.30
C VAL A 847 -19.19 19.12 17.12
N THR A 848 -18.53 19.10 15.96
CA THR A 848 -18.93 19.83 14.76
C THR A 848 -19.14 18.86 13.59
N LEU A 849 -20.36 18.81 13.07
CA LEU A 849 -20.80 17.89 12.00
C LEU A 849 -21.50 18.66 10.87
N ASP A 850 -21.33 18.20 9.63
CA ASP A 850 -21.86 18.84 8.42
C ASP A 850 -22.32 17.78 7.40
N GLY A 851 -23.62 17.73 7.14
CA GLY A 851 -24.25 16.78 6.21
C GLY A 851 -24.16 17.17 4.74
N SER A 852 -23.50 18.27 4.38
CA SER A 852 -23.39 18.73 2.98
C SER A 852 -22.32 18.00 2.15
N ALA A 853 -21.80 16.86 2.61
CA ALA A 853 -20.91 16.00 1.83
C ALA A 853 -21.73 14.89 1.17
N SER A 854 -21.38 14.48 -0.05
CA SER A 854 -22.01 13.34 -0.74
C SER A 854 -21.89 12.01 0.02
N THR A 855 -20.89 11.91 0.90
CA THR A 855 -20.62 10.78 1.80
C THR A 855 -21.34 10.87 3.15
N ALA A 856 -22.24 11.84 3.34
CA ALA A 856 -22.88 12.06 4.64
C ALA A 856 -23.86 10.95 5.03
N SER A 857 -23.85 10.60 6.32
CA SER A 857 -24.94 9.82 6.92
C SER A 857 -26.25 10.58 6.86
N ALA A 858 -27.39 9.87 6.80
CA ALA A 858 -28.70 10.54 6.83
C ALA A 858 -28.94 11.34 8.13
N THR A 859 -28.40 10.88 9.27
CA THR A 859 -28.52 11.56 10.57
C THR A 859 -27.15 12.05 11.05
N GLY A 860 -27.11 13.24 11.65
CA GLY A 860 -25.87 13.83 12.17
C GLY A 860 -25.28 13.08 13.35
N ILE A 861 -26.00 12.99 14.47
CA ILE A 861 -25.66 12.15 15.63
C ILE A 861 -26.72 11.07 15.81
N ALA A 862 -26.35 9.80 15.61
CA ALA A 862 -27.24 8.66 15.80
C ALA A 862 -26.91 7.91 17.10
N VAL A 863 -27.90 7.73 17.96
CA VAL A 863 -27.77 7.10 19.29
C VAL A 863 -28.73 5.90 19.38
N ALA A 864 -28.18 4.69 19.42
CA ALA A 864 -28.97 3.45 19.53
C ALA A 864 -29.71 3.30 20.89
N ASP A 865 -30.68 2.39 20.95
CA ASP A 865 -31.36 2.04 22.19
C ASP A 865 -30.38 1.57 23.29
N GLY A 866 -30.63 1.99 24.52
CA GLY A 866 -29.82 1.70 25.70
C GLY A 866 -28.57 2.57 25.88
N ALA A 867 -28.10 3.24 24.84
CA ALA A 867 -26.87 4.03 24.88
C ALA A 867 -26.95 5.22 25.85
N VAL A 868 -25.91 5.45 26.65
CA VAL A 868 -25.75 6.65 27.48
C VAL A 868 -24.76 7.60 26.83
N VAL A 869 -25.14 8.86 26.59
CA VAL A 869 -24.34 9.84 25.83
C VAL A 869 -24.18 11.13 26.62
N ALA A 870 -22.95 11.48 27.01
CA ALA A 870 -22.58 12.68 27.74
C ALA A 870 -21.83 13.68 26.85
N MET A 871 -22.59 14.46 26.05
CA MET A 871 -22.09 15.51 25.18
C MET A 871 -22.32 16.90 25.80
N ARG A 872 -21.28 17.39 26.50
CA ARG A 872 -21.35 18.62 27.32
C ARG A 872 -20.50 19.79 26.82
N GLY A 873 -19.66 19.57 25.80
CA GLY A 873 -18.87 20.62 25.16
C GLY A 873 -19.61 21.43 24.09
N GLY A 874 -20.85 21.06 23.75
CA GLY A 874 -21.64 21.71 22.70
C GLY A 874 -21.05 21.52 21.29
N GLY A 875 -21.40 22.44 20.38
CA GLY A 875 -20.87 22.44 19.01
C GLY A 875 -21.93 22.75 17.96
N VAL A 876 -21.83 22.13 16.79
CA VAL A 876 -22.70 22.39 15.62
C VAL A 876 -23.06 21.08 14.92
N VAL A 877 -24.33 20.89 14.56
CA VAL A 877 -24.79 19.77 13.72
C VAL A 877 -25.75 20.32 12.66
N ARG A 878 -25.39 20.21 11.38
CA ARG A 878 -26.13 20.90 10.32
C ARG A 878 -26.16 20.17 8.98
N ASN A 879 -27.12 20.56 8.14
CA ASN A 879 -27.24 20.16 6.73
C ASN A 879 -27.50 18.66 6.46
N PHE A 880 -28.04 17.92 7.44
CA PHE A 880 -28.35 16.49 7.27
C PHE A 880 -29.69 16.24 6.58
N VAL A 881 -29.77 15.23 5.71
CA VAL A 881 -31.00 14.88 4.95
C VAL A 881 -32.08 14.17 5.79
N GLY A 882 -31.70 13.70 6.97
CA GLY A 882 -32.59 13.24 8.03
C GLY A 882 -32.45 14.13 9.28
N ASN A 883 -32.41 13.52 10.46
CA ASN A 883 -32.38 14.26 11.72
C ASN A 883 -31.00 14.86 12.03
N GLY A 884 -30.97 15.99 12.73
CA GLY A 884 -29.72 16.53 13.28
C GLY A 884 -29.15 15.58 14.35
N VAL A 885 -29.95 15.26 15.37
CA VAL A 885 -29.63 14.24 16.38
C VAL A 885 -30.83 13.30 16.51
N SER A 886 -30.60 11.99 16.56
CA SER A 886 -31.64 10.98 16.73
C SER A 886 -31.31 10.02 17.87
N PHE A 887 -32.25 9.83 18.80
CA PHE A 887 -32.24 8.75 19.79
C PHE A 887 -33.24 7.68 19.38
N SER A 888 -32.75 6.50 19.00
CA SER A 888 -33.57 5.40 18.46
C SER A 888 -34.38 4.63 19.50
N GLY A 889 -34.29 5.00 20.78
CA GLY A 889 -35.02 4.38 21.89
C GLY A 889 -34.56 4.91 23.24
N ARG A 890 -34.84 4.15 24.30
CA ARG A 890 -34.48 4.40 25.70
C ARG A 890 -33.03 4.84 25.84
N SER A 891 -32.80 5.98 26.47
CA SER A 891 -31.46 6.50 26.77
C SER A 891 -31.52 7.24 28.11
N ARG A 892 -30.96 6.65 29.17
CA ARG A 892 -31.09 7.13 30.56
C ARG A 892 -29.82 7.86 31.03
N GLY A 893 -29.97 8.99 31.72
CA GLY A 893 -28.84 9.78 32.24
C GLY A 893 -27.99 10.52 31.18
N SER A 894 -28.40 10.51 29.91
CA SER A 894 -27.72 11.19 28.81
C SER A 894 -27.80 12.72 28.91
N ALA A 895 -26.90 13.43 28.23
CA ALA A 895 -26.90 14.87 28.15
C ALA A 895 -26.48 15.35 26.76
N LEU A 896 -27.37 16.05 26.06
CA LEU A 896 -27.10 16.79 24.83
C LEU A 896 -27.17 18.29 25.16
N THR A 897 -26.00 18.93 25.28
CA THR A 897 -25.92 20.29 25.84
C THR A 897 -24.98 21.22 25.08
N GLY A 898 -25.49 22.41 24.70
CA GLY A 898 -24.72 23.50 24.10
C GLY A 898 -24.57 23.47 22.57
N PHE A 899 -25.40 22.71 21.86
CA PHE A 899 -25.32 22.55 20.40
C PHE A 899 -26.10 23.61 19.64
N THR A 900 -25.61 24.02 18.48
CA THR A 900 -26.41 24.65 17.41
C THR A 900 -26.81 23.58 16.40
N ILE A 901 -28.11 23.37 16.19
CA ILE A 901 -28.63 22.30 15.33
C ILE A 901 -29.56 22.90 14.27
N SER A 902 -29.16 22.84 13.00
CA SER A 902 -29.81 23.67 11.97
C SER A 902 -29.63 23.21 10.52
N GLY A 903 -30.59 23.52 9.65
CA GLY A 903 -30.47 23.24 8.21
C GLY A 903 -30.71 21.78 7.84
N ASN A 904 -31.18 20.96 8.78
CA ASN A 904 -31.47 19.55 8.53
C ASN A 904 -32.87 19.42 7.89
N VAL A 905 -33.07 18.42 7.03
CA VAL A 905 -34.37 18.18 6.38
C VAL A 905 -35.34 17.48 7.33
N GLY A 906 -34.84 16.55 8.15
CA GLY A 906 -35.58 16.00 9.29
C GLY A 906 -35.55 16.92 10.51
N SER A 907 -35.90 16.35 11.66
CA SER A 907 -36.04 17.06 12.92
C SER A 907 -34.68 17.48 13.48
N GLY A 908 -34.61 18.62 14.15
CA GLY A 908 -33.37 19.07 14.81
C GLY A 908 -32.88 18.06 15.85
N VAL A 909 -33.76 17.68 16.78
CA VAL A 909 -33.57 16.49 17.63
C VAL A 909 -34.83 15.63 17.56
N SER A 910 -34.68 14.34 17.26
CA SER A 910 -35.76 13.36 17.34
C SER A 910 -35.46 12.31 18.43
N LEU A 911 -36.47 11.94 19.20
CA LEU A 911 -36.39 10.90 20.22
C LEU A 911 -37.55 9.92 20.03
N ALA A 912 -37.23 8.66 19.74
CA ALA A 912 -38.21 7.57 19.69
C ALA A 912 -38.75 7.25 21.10
N GLY A 913 -39.85 6.49 21.17
CA GLY A 913 -40.45 6.09 22.44
C GLY A 913 -39.48 5.29 23.33
N GLY A 914 -39.50 5.54 24.64
CA GLY A 914 -38.59 4.89 25.59
C GLY A 914 -38.54 5.51 26.98
N ASP A 915 -37.68 4.95 27.82
CA ASP A 915 -37.32 5.48 29.13
C ASP A 915 -36.07 6.36 29.00
N PHE A 916 -36.25 7.65 29.31
CA PHE A 916 -35.24 8.69 29.28
C PHE A 916 -34.97 9.28 30.67
N THR A 917 -35.27 8.53 31.75
CA THR A 917 -35.09 8.96 33.14
C THR A 917 -33.71 9.59 33.36
N GLY A 918 -33.69 10.87 33.75
CA GLY A 918 -32.48 11.63 34.05
C GLY A 918 -31.73 12.16 32.82
N THR A 919 -32.26 11.97 31.60
CA THR A 919 -31.66 12.50 30.38
C THR A 919 -32.05 13.96 30.16
N VAL A 920 -31.10 14.76 29.69
CA VAL A 920 -31.22 16.22 29.58
C VAL A 920 -30.82 16.71 28.18
N VAL A 921 -31.78 17.25 27.43
CA VAL A 921 -31.51 18.03 26.21
C VAL A 921 -31.65 19.50 26.57
N ALA A 922 -30.54 20.22 26.70
CA ALA A 922 -30.58 21.58 27.26
C ALA A 922 -29.60 22.59 26.66
N ARG A 923 -29.98 23.88 26.71
CA ARG A 923 -29.18 25.02 26.22
C ARG A 923 -28.76 24.90 24.75
N ASN A 924 -29.50 24.15 23.94
CA ASN A 924 -29.24 24.01 22.50
C ASN A 924 -30.00 25.11 21.72
N THR A 925 -29.46 25.50 20.55
CA THR A 925 -30.10 26.43 19.61
C THR A 925 -30.53 25.67 18.37
N ILE A 926 -31.83 25.47 18.17
CA ILE A 926 -32.38 24.53 17.19
C ILE A 926 -33.28 25.27 16.19
N VAL A 927 -32.78 25.53 14.99
CA VAL A 927 -33.36 26.51 14.04
C VAL A 927 -33.25 26.06 12.58
N ALA A 928 -34.22 26.41 11.74
CA ALA A 928 -34.20 26.12 10.30
C ALA A 928 -34.04 24.62 9.96
N ASN A 929 -34.69 23.73 10.71
CA ASN A 929 -34.84 22.31 10.35
C ASN A 929 -36.23 22.15 9.73
N ALA A 930 -36.37 21.43 8.61
CA ALA A 930 -37.57 21.57 7.78
C ALA A 930 -38.83 20.98 8.44
N THR A 931 -38.74 19.82 9.11
CA THR A 931 -39.83 19.32 9.95
C THR A 931 -39.92 20.11 11.27
N PHE A 932 -39.21 19.67 12.31
CA PHE A 932 -39.46 20.10 13.69
C PHE A 932 -38.17 20.54 14.40
N GLY A 933 -38.31 21.39 15.42
CA GLY A 933 -37.20 21.71 16.31
C GLY A 933 -36.81 20.50 17.17
N ILE A 934 -37.72 20.06 18.03
CA ILE A 934 -37.60 18.79 18.76
C ILE A 934 -38.85 17.94 18.47
N GLU A 935 -38.65 16.64 18.33
CA GLU A 935 -39.69 15.64 18.06
C GLU A 935 -39.59 14.54 19.12
N LEU A 936 -40.70 14.28 19.82
CA LEU A 936 -40.88 13.08 20.63
C LEU A 936 -41.77 12.14 19.83
N ALA A 937 -41.18 11.21 19.09
CA ALA A 937 -41.85 10.36 18.10
C ALA A 937 -42.65 9.18 18.70
N GLY A 938 -42.73 9.10 20.03
CA GLY A 938 -43.53 8.12 20.77
C GLY A 938 -43.57 8.46 22.26
N SER A 939 -44.08 7.54 23.09
CA SER A 939 -44.14 7.70 24.56
C SER A 939 -42.73 7.84 25.16
N VAL A 940 -42.39 9.03 25.65
CA VAL A 940 -41.06 9.37 26.18
C VAL A 940 -41.17 9.77 27.65
N ARG A 941 -40.65 8.92 28.55
CA ARG A 941 -40.76 9.10 30.02
C ARG A 941 -39.47 9.64 30.64
N GLY A 942 -39.59 10.50 31.66
CA GLY A 942 -38.47 10.95 32.49
C GLY A 942 -37.44 11.90 31.84
N LEU A 943 -37.71 12.43 30.64
CA LEU A 943 -36.82 13.31 29.87
C LEU A 943 -36.88 14.77 30.36
N SER A 944 -35.77 15.52 30.30
CA SER A 944 -35.73 16.95 30.60
C SER A 944 -35.32 17.78 29.38
N LEU A 945 -36.29 18.43 28.72
CA LEU A 945 -36.07 19.41 27.65
C LEU A 945 -36.00 20.81 28.28
N THR A 946 -34.79 21.38 28.50
CA THR A 946 -34.70 22.69 29.20
C THR A 946 -33.78 23.77 28.63
N ARG A 947 -34.23 25.03 28.68
CA ARG A 947 -33.44 26.22 28.28
C ARG A 947 -32.94 26.21 26.83
N ASN A 948 -33.58 25.43 25.95
CA ASN A 948 -33.27 25.42 24.52
C ASN A 948 -33.88 26.67 23.86
N THR A 949 -33.21 27.21 22.84
CA THR A 949 -33.77 28.24 21.95
C THR A 949 -34.19 27.55 20.65
N ILE A 950 -35.49 27.49 20.39
CA ILE A 950 -36.06 26.72 19.28
C ILE A 950 -36.79 27.67 18.32
N GLY A 951 -36.41 27.63 17.05
CA GLY A 951 -36.95 28.48 16.00
C GLY A 951 -36.37 29.91 15.97
N ARG A 952 -36.49 30.55 14.80
CA ARG A 952 -35.89 31.85 14.48
C ARG A 952 -36.58 32.44 13.25
N ARG A 953 -36.86 33.75 13.26
CA ARG A 953 -37.28 34.48 12.05
C ARG A 953 -36.13 34.39 11.02
N GLY A 954 -36.38 33.76 9.87
CA GLY A 954 -35.42 33.73 8.76
C GLY A 954 -35.27 35.09 8.09
N ARG A 955 -34.33 35.21 7.15
CA ARG A 955 -34.20 36.42 6.31
C ARG A 955 -34.88 36.17 4.97
N ALA A 956 -36.03 36.81 4.75
CA ALA A 956 -36.63 36.90 3.43
C ALA A 956 -35.70 37.70 2.49
N ASN A 957 -35.56 37.25 1.25
CA ASN A 957 -35.05 38.08 0.16
C ASN A 957 -36.18 39.02 -0.35
N PRO A 958 -35.91 39.95 -1.28
CA PRO A 958 -36.94 40.85 -1.84
C PRO A 958 -38.13 40.16 -2.52
N TRP A 959 -38.01 38.87 -2.82
CA TRP A 959 -39.02 38.03 -3.48
C TRP A 959 -39.77 37.10 -2.49
N GLY A 960 -39.59 37.30 -1.18
CA GLY A 960 -40.27 36.51 -0.13
C GLY A 960 -39.64 35.15 0.17
N LEU A 961 -38.60 34.72 -0.55
CA LEU A 961 -37.92 33.44 -0.29
C LEU A 961 -37.10 33.54 1.01
N VAL A 962 -37.39 32.65 1.97
CA VAL A 962 -36.87 32.75 3.35
C VAL A 962 -35.60 31.92 3.53
N SER A 963 -34.45 32.60 3.55
CA SER A 963 -33.17 31.97 3.89
C SER A 963 -33.06 31.65 5.39
N GLY A 964 -32.68 30.41 5.70
CA GLY A 964 -32.50 29.92 7.09
C GLY A 964 -33.75 30.09 7.96
N GLY A 965 -34.89 29.62 7.44
CA GLY A 965 -36.25 29.88 7.91
C GLY A 965 -36.68 29.26 9.24
N PRO A 966 -38.00 29.30 9.53
CA PRO A 966 -38.58 28.69 10.72
C PRO A 966 -38.53 27.15 10.63
N ASN A 967 -38.54 26.44 11.77
CA ASN A 967 -38.96 25.03 11.76
C ASN A 967 -40.49 24.99 11.56
N THR A 968 -41.08 23.91 11.01
CA THR A 968 -42.55 23.85 10.84
C THR A 968 -43.28 23.92 12.19
N HIS A 969 -42.78 23.19 13.19
CA HIS A 969 -43.20 23.28 14.59
C HIS A 969 -41.99 23.33 15.53
N GLY A 970 -42.15 23.95 16.70
CA GLY A 970 -41.08 24.06 17.70
C GLY A 970 -40.77 22.74 18.40
N ILE A 971 -41.72 22.23 19.18
CA ILE A 971 -41.69 20.90 19.78
C ILE A 971 -42.94 20.13 19.34
N VAL A 972 -42.77 18.92 18.79
CA VAL A 972 -43.87 17.99 18.50
C VAL A 972 -43.82 16.83 19.49
N VAL A 973 -44.98 16.46 20.02
CA VAL A 973 -45.16 15.36 20.97
C VAL A 973 -46.18 14.37 20.40
N ALA A 974 -45.72 13.19 19.98
CA ALA A 974 -46.60 12.13 19.49
C ALA A 974 -47.54 11.62 20.60
N PRO A 975 -48.67 10.95 20.26
CA PRO A 975 -49.59 10.44 21.27
C PRO A 975 -48.94 9.40 22.19
N GLY A 976 -49.24 9.44 23.50
CA GLY A 976 -48.68 8.50 24.46
C GLY A 976 -48.53 9.01 25.89
N ASP A 977 -47.77 8.24 26.68
CA ASP A 977 -47.46 8.52 28.09
C ASP A 977 -46.06 9.14 28.24
N PHE A 978 -46.02 10.31 28.85
CA PHE A 978 -44.84 11.14 29.07
C PHE A 978 -44.56 11.36 30.55
N SER A 979 -45.01 10.46 31.43
CA SER A 979 -44.82 10.52 32.87
C SER A 979 -43.38 10.86 33.27
N GLY A 980 -43.23 11.94 34.05
CA GLY A 980 -41.95 12.45 34.52
C GLY A 980 -41.13 13.22 33.48
N THR A 981 -41.61 13.37 32.25
CA THR A 981 -40.97 14.23 31.24
C THR A 981 -41.35 15.69 31.45
N VAL A 982 -40.35 16.57 31.35
CA VAL A 982 -40.46 18.00 31.67
C VAL A 982 -39.93 18.84 30.50
N VAL A 983 -40.79 19.72 29.98
CA VAL A 983 -40.45 20.77 29.03
C VAL A 983 -40.43 22.10 29.79
N ALA A 984 -39.24 22.63 30.11
CA ALA A 984 -39.14 23.83 30.94
C ALA A 984 -38.10 24.87 30.56
N ASP A 985 -38.39 26.14 30.85
CA ASP A 985 -37.49 27.29 30.66
C ASP A 985 -37.03 27.50 29.19
N ASN A 986 -37.68 26.88 28.18
CA ASN A 986 -37.27 26.97 26.77
C ASN A 986 -37.80 28.27 26.11
N ARG A 987 -37.08 28.78 25.11
CA ARG A 987 -37.51 29.90 24.27
C ARG A 987 -37.89 29.38 22.88
N ILE A 988 -39.19 29.19 22.65
CA ILE A 988 -39.71 28.54 21.44
C ILE A 988 -40.46 29.59 20.61
N ARG A 989 -39.82 30.06 19.53
CA ARG A 989 -40.31 31.21 18.78
C ARG A 989 -40.09 31.13 17.28
N ALA A 990 -40.93 31.83 16.52
CA ALA A 990 -40.82 31.90 15.06
C ALA A 990 -40.64 30.52 14.42
N ASN A 991 -41.57 29.62 14.75
CA ASN A 991 -41.85 28.38 14.06
C ASN A 991 -43.11 28.59 13.18
N ALA A 992 -43.20 27.90 12.04
CA ALA A 992 -44.17 28.24 10.99
C ALA A 992 -45.63 27.99 11.40
N ARG A 993 -45.88 27.04 12.31
CA ARG A 993 -47.21 26.67 12.77
C ARG A 993 -47.36 26.81 14.29
N ALA A 994 -46.93 25.83 15.09
CA ALA A 994 -47.06 25.88 16.54
C ALA A 994 -45.71 25.96 17.27
N GLY A 995 -45.71 26.56 18.47
CA GLY A 995 -44.60 26.47 19.41
C GLY A 995 -44.47 25.06 19.99
N LEU A 996 -45.54 24.54 20.59
CA LEU A 996 -45.67 23.13 20.99
C LEU A 996 -46.90 22.52 20.31
N MET A 997 -46.79 21.30 19.78
CA MET A 997 -47.87 20.57 19.11
C MET A 997 -48.05 19.16 19.69
N ALA A 998 -49.30 18.76 19.95
CA ALA A 998 -49.71 17.38 20.20
C ALA A 998 -50.89 17.02 19.25
N PRO A 999 -50.67 16.19 18.21
CA PRO A 999 -51.72 15.81 17.25
C PRO A 999 -52.73 14.78 17.81
N GLY A 1000 -52.49 14.26 19.02
CA GLY A 1000 -53.35 13.32 19.73
C GLY A 1000 -53.03 13.34 21.23
N GLY A 1001 -53.64 12.42 21.99
CA GLY A 1001 -53.58 12.42 23.46
C GLY A 1001 -52.18 12.23 24.04
N VAL A 1002 -51.80 13.10 24.97
CA VAL A 1002 -50.49 13.17 25.63
C VAL A 1002 -50.70 13.25 27.13
N THR A 1003 -50.36 12.19 27.87
CA THR A 1003 -50.58 12.07 29.32
C THR A 1003 -49.29 12.26 30.13
N GLY A 1004 -49.42 12.76 31.37
CA GLY A 1004 -48.31 12.86 32.34
C GLY A 1004 -47.20 13.88 32.03
N LEU A 1005 -47.34 14.74 31.01
CA LEU A 1005 -46.31 15.69 30.58
C LEU A 1005 -46.33 16.99 31.42
N LEU A 1006 -45.18 17.45 31.92
CA LEU A 1006 -45.06 18.75 32.61
C LEU A 1006 -44.47 19.83 31.70
N VAL A 1007 -45.20 20.92 31.49
CA VAL A 1007 -44.79 22.09 30.69
C VAL A 1007 -44.81 23.34 31.57
N ARG A 1008 -43.66 24.03 31.74
CA ARG A 1008 -43.56 25.21 32.65
C ARG A 1008 -42.47 26.22 32.27
N GLY A 1009 -42.63 27.53 32.52
CA GLY A 1009 -41.57 28.52 32.31
C GLY A 1009 -41.14 28.76 30.86
N ASN A 1010 -41.88 28.25 29.86
CA ASN A 1010 -41.47 28.33 28.45
C ASN A 1010 -41.94 29.64 27.80
N LEU A 1011 -41.01 30.41 27.23
CA LEU A 1011 -41.32 31.60 26.43
C LEU A 1011 -41.75 31.18 25.01
N LEU A 1012 -43.06 31.22 24.76
CA LEU A 1012 -43.66 31.01 23.45
C LEU A 1012 -43.99 32.36 22.80
N ALA A 1013 -43.43 32.67 21.64
CA ALA A 1013 -43.60 33.97 20.97
C ALA A 1013 -43.41 33.88 19.45
N ASP A 1014 -43.94 34.81 18.65
CA ASP A 1014 -43.72 34.87 17.18
C ASP A 1014 -44.07 33.59 16.37
N ASN A 1015 -44.74 32.58 16.94
CA ASN A 1015 -45.11 31.36 16.22
C ASN A 1015 -46.35 31.59 15.35
N GLY A 1016 -46.43 30.95 14.17
CA GLY A 1016 -47.33 31.35 13.09
C GLY A 1016 -48.83 31.26 13.38
N PHE A 1017 -49.33 30.08 13.76
CA PHE A 1017 -50.74 29.87 14.09
C PHE A 1017 -50.98 29.83 15.60
N TYR A 1018 -50.15 29.10 16.34
CA TYR A 1018 -50.41 28.77 17.74
C TYR A 1018 -49.18 28.87 18.65
N GLY A 1019 -49.39 29.26 19.90
CA GLY A 1019 -48.39 29.06 20.96
C GLY A 1019 -48.28 27.57 21.31
N ILE A 1020 -49.42 26.97 21.64
CA ILE A 1020 -49.61 25.54 21.95
C ILE A 1020 -50.81 25.06 21.12
N ASP A 1021 -50.68 23.88 20.50
CA ASP A 1021 -51.66 23.25 19.63
C ASP A 1021 -51.93 21.82 20.14
N LEU A 1022 -53.10 21.59 20.74
CA LEU A 1022 -53.51 20.28 21.31
C LEU A 1022 -54.78 19.85 20.58
N VAL A 1023 -54.69 18.80 19.75
CA VAL A 1023 -55.72 18.55 18.71
C VAL A 1023 -56.89 17.70 19.22
N THR A 1024 -56.63 16.47 19.68
CA THR A 1024 -57.66 15.56 20.24
C THR A 1024 -57.03 14.57 21.24
N GLY A 1025 -57.85 13.81 21.96
CA GLY A 1025 -57.41 12.68 22.80
C GLY A 1025 -57.34 12.97 24.30
N ASP A 1026 -56.80 12.02 25.06
CA ASP A 1026 -56.62 12.12 26.51
C ASP A 1026 -55.38 12.94 26.87
N PHE A 1027 -55.53 13.88 27.80
CA PHE A 1027 -54.44 14.71 28.35
C PHE A 1027 -54.33 14.57 29.88
N SER A 1028 -54.83 13.48 30.45
CA SER A 1028 -54.78 13.18 31.88
C SER A 1028 -53.37 13.28 32.47
N GLY A 1029 -53.24 14.03 33.57
CA GLY A 1029 -51.95 14.26 34.25
C GLY A 1029 -50.98 15.18 33.50
N THR A 1030 -51.31 15.68 32.30
CA THR A 1030 -50.50 16.70 31.62
C THR A 1030 -50.79 18.08 32.19
N VAL A 1031 -49.75 18.81 32.58
CA VAL A 1031 -49.84 20.05 33.37
C VAL A 1031 -49.09 21.18 32.67
N PHE A 1032 -49.81 22.27 32.39
CA PHE A 1032 -49.26 23.53 31.93
C PHE A 1032 -49.22 24.53 33.07
N THR A 1033 -48.07 25.14 33.33
CA THR A 1033 -47.87 26.19 34.34
C THR A 1033 -47.01 27.33 33.77
N ALA A 1034 -47.10 28.51 34.39
CA ALA A 1034 -46.33 29.69 34.01
C ALA A 1034 -44.82 29.49 34.20
#